data_AF-A0A8J1W5Z7-F1
#
_entry.id   AF-A0A8J1W5Z7-F1
#
_cell.length_a   1.000
_cell.length_b   1.000
_cell.length_c   1.000
_cell.angle_alpha   90.00
_cell.angle_beta   90.00
_cell.angle_gamma   90.00
#
_symmetry.space_group_name_H-M   'P 1'
#
loop_
_entity.id
_entity.type
_entity.pdbx_description
1 polymer ?
#
loop_
_entity_poly.entity_id
_entity_poly.type
_entity_poly.pdbx_seq_one_letter_code
_entity_poly.pdbx_strand_id
1 'polypeptide(L)'
;MGKLQEDSPENSPRSPAAARRRSSFQVVPALVEPARVLVEYFCGAIFFLLLPFCLVCYAFSFVLDNTLLFLFLWCVVLFGSVYIFMTLFDKLLDSKQKHATQHVRDEVAKSKGTTASGKLTEGTNNTTNSVSGREGAVHIAPHGQLEPFPVGARLRMGFRRAEFVWTAKHIAGKELRKWEYVTDEQGDKLFHEQPSLTSDEFIERIKPFAELPDWVDHELLNAGCTFYRSLWPLISYQFSWAVVGGFGAEAASAVLLKTRYWADKGPTGKIDTWNRLRETLCFLYDLCGHGASGFDVDGPAWRSCLLVRFLHARTREGVWRQDRAIDVDHDDVLLHNQQQHAANNANVIPASGSSAFTTATERDSQDHEERDDSDNSEDGQHPDGEHNVINRTPSKDSDSPQSSPKKRWDREKFGDPINQAELIGTLLGCSALLLDGMEEMSFGAKIPKHQREGFLHLWRLVGFLFGIKEEWNPNRNSEHAKIVMQSLYTFGIPAHPDPKLSAVLANHIMDSVAEGVNQDLLKKSMPGFVSSSMVATTGWLFLGDEYATALDLPKLSRKDRIYGSLRKWSLGLCLFAYFRFIALWELFRVTLVVEYAMHLLFKSACKQVWNTQPKCRFAKSLCPFENLVPGGRKSTRKSEMGKQKTA
;
A
#
# COMPACT_ATOMS: atom_id res chain seq x y z
N MET A 1 69.70 -45.04 31.01
CA MET A 1 69.78 -45.51 29.61
C MET A 1 69.22 -44.36 28.77
N GLY A 2 69.93 -43.68 27.85
CA GLY A 2 71.04 -44.07 26.95
C GLY A 2 70.45 -44.57 25.62
N LYS A 3 70.92 -44.23 24.40
CA LYS A 3 72.07 -43.44 23.84
C LYS A 3 71.63 -42.97 22.41
N LEU A 4 72.24 -42.12 21.56
CA LEU A 4 73.52 -41.39 21.36
C LEU A 4 73.22 -39.84 21.32
N GLN A 5 73.94 -38.82 20.78
CA GLN A 5 75.01 -38.62 19.76
C GLN A 5 74.57 -38.94 18.29
N GLU A 6 75.05 -38.34 17.19
CA GLU A 6 75.97 -37.20 16.87
C GLU A 6 75.44 -36.51 15.55
N ASP A 7 75.91 -35.39 14.97
CA ASP A 7 77.25 -34.75 14.95
C ASP A 7 77.19 -33.22 14.62
N SER A 8 78.34 -32.55 14.43
CA SER A 8 78.54 -31.10 14.20
C SER A 8 79.28 -30.83 12.83
N PRO A 9 79.96 -29.68 12.49
CA PRO A 9 80.39 -28.51 13.27
C PRO A 9 80.36 -27.09 12.58
N GLU A 10 80.87 -26.08 13.31
CA GLU A 10 81.60 -24.86 12.84
C GLU A 10 80.86 -23.72 12.06
N ASN A 11 81.30 -22.44 12.09
CA ASN A 11 82.44 -21.80 12.78
C ASN A 11 82.12 -20.36 13.30
N SER A 12 83.03 -19.76 14.08
CA SER A 12 82.95 -18.42 14.74
C SER A 12 84.01 -17.44 14.15
N PRO A 13 84.41 -16.27 14.72
CA PRO A 13 83.95 -15.51 15.92
C PRO A 13 83.86 -13.95 15.72
N ARG A 14 83.69 -13.20 16.84
CA ARG A 14 84.27 -11.85 17.18
C ARG A 14 83.31 -10.68 17.49
N SER A 15 83.29 -10.34 18.79
CA SER A 15 83.45 -8.98 19.39
C SER A 15 82.42 -7.85 19.10
N PRO A 16 82.38 -6.76 19.92
CA PRO A 16 81.19 -5.91 20.02
C PRO A 16 81.19 -4.70 19.07
N ALA A 17 80.27 -4.70 18.09
CA ALA A 17 79.93 -3.54 17.25
C ALA A 17 78.43 -3.19 17.22
N ALA A 18 77.58 -3.90 17.98
CA ALA A 18 76.11 -3.84 17.90
C ALA A 18 75.46 -2.58 18.52
N ALA A 19 76.20 -1.49 18.72
CA ALA A 19 75.80 -0.36 19.56
C ALA A 19 75.86 1.03 18.89
N ARG A 20 75.80 1.13 17.55
CA ARG A 20 75.74 2.45 16.85
C ARG A 20 75.15 2.42 15.42
N ARG A 21 73.93 1.87 15.23
CA ARG A 21 73.14 2.02 13.97
C ARG A 21 71.62 1.74 14.12
N ARG A 22 70.96 2.41 15.09
CA ARG A 22 69.48 2.41 15.25
C ARG A 22 68.94 3.81 15.59
N SER A 23 69.09 4.75 14.65
CA SER A 23 68.52 6.11 14.74
C SER A 23 68.59 6.82 13.39
N SER A 24 67.63 6.54 12.49
CA SER A 24 67.23 7.35 11.31
C SER A 24 66.36 6.51 10.36
N PHE A 25 65.05 6.37 10.67
CA PHE A 25 63.96 6.12 9.70
C PHE A 25 62.58 6.04 10.42
N GLN A 26 62.11 7.17 10.98
CA GLN A 26 60.76 7.30 11.54
C GLN A 26 60.22 8.75 11.42
N VAL A 27 59.92 9.23 10.20
CA VAL A 27 59.16 10.49 9.99
C VAL A 27 58.21 10.43 8.78
N VAL A 28 57.36 9.38 8.68
CA VAL A 28 56.12 9.44 7.85
C VAL A 28 54.97 8.68 8.52
N PRO A 29 54.37 9.26 9.58
CA PRO A 29 52.91 9.10 9.74
C PRO A 29 52.16 10.40 10.13
N ALA A 30 52.86 11.48 10.49
CA ALA A 30 52.29 12.64 11.18
C ALA A 30 51.38 13.58 10.34
N LEU A 31 51.16 13.29 9.05
CA LEU A 31 50.46 14.19 8.12
C LEU A 31 49.28 13.55 7.36
N VAL A 32 49.02 12.25 7.53
CA VAL A 32 47.90 11.55 6.87
C VAL A 32 46.62 11.70 7.70
N GLU A 33 46.65 11.25 8.95
CA GLU A 33 45.56 11.37 9.92
C GLU A 33 44.90 12.77 10.02
N PRO A 34 45.61 13.90 10.21
CA PRO A 34 44.94 15.19 10.34
C PRO A 34 44.22 15.64 9.05
N ALA A 35 44.76 15.29 7.88
CA ALA A 35 44.11 15.58 6.61
C ALA A 35 42.87 14.70 6.38
N ARG A 36 42.96 13.42 6.77
CA ARG A 36 41.86 12.46 6.73
C ARG A 36 40.73 12.86 7.67
N VAL A 37 41.05 13.18 8.93
CA VAL A 37 40.10 13.67 9.94
C VAL A 37 39.45 14.97 9.50
N LEU A 38 40.18 15.91 8.86
CA LEU A 38 39.55 17.11 8.29
C LEU A 38 38.55 16.77 7.19
N VAL A 39 38.88 15.88 6.24
CA VAL A 39 37.95 15.48 5.17
C VAL A 39 36.72 14.76 5.76
N GLU A 40 36.92 13.86 6.72
CA GLU A 40 35.83 13.15 7.42
C GLU A 40 34.94 14.13 8.20
N TYR A 41 35.49 15.15 8.87
CA TYR A 41 34.72 16.23 9.51
C TYR A 41 34.01 17.15 8.51
N PHE A 42 34.65 17.54 7.39
CA PHE A 42 34.08 18.50 6.44
C PHE A 42 32.99 17.87 5.57
N CYS A 43 33.21 16.64 5.08
CA CYS A 43 32.17 15.84 4.45
C CYS A 43 31.05 15.53 5.45
N GLY A 44 31.39 15.18 6.70
CA GLY A 44 30.42 15.01 7.78
C GLY A 44 29.55 16.25 7.99
N ALA A 45 30.15 17.42 8.17
CA ALA A 45 29.44 18.69 8.42
C ALA A 45 28.56 19.12 7.23
N ILE A 46 29.04 18.99 5.98
CA ILE A 46 28.24 19.28 4.79
C ILE A 46 27.05 18.31 4.70
N PHE A 47 27.24 17.02 4.98
CA PHE A 47 26.15 16.05 4.99
C PHE A 47 25.15 16.31 6.14
N PHE A 48 25.64 16.69 7.34
CA PHE A 48 24.83 17.03 8.51
C PHE A 48 23.97 18.28 8.33
N LEU A 49 24.46 19.29 7.60
CA LEU A 49 23.71 20.51 7.34
C LEU A 49 22.70 20.32 6.20
N LEU A 50 23.07 19.56 5.17
CA LEU A 50 22.22 19.37 3.99
C LEU A 50 21.17 18.26 4.15
N LEU A 51 21.45 17.18 4.88
CA LEU A 51 20.53 16.04 4.93
C LEU A 51 19.22 16.31 5.71
N PRO A 52 19.22 16.91 6.92
CA PRO A 52 17.99 17.30 7.59
C PRO A 52 17.21 18.33 6.77
N PHE A 53 17.90 19.25 6.09
CA PHE A 53 17.30 20.20 5.17
C PHE A 53 16.64 19.48 3.97
N CYS A 54 17.31 18.53 3.33
CA CYS A 54 16.73 17.70 2.27
C CYS A 54 15.51 16.89 2.73
N LEU A 55 15.50 16.39 3.97
CA LEU A 55 14.38 15.61 4.51
C LEU A 55 13.20 16.48 4.97
N VAL A 56 13.45 17.71 5.43
CA VAL A 56 12.42 18.74 5.64
C VAL A 56 11.88 19.26 4.30
N CYS A 57 12.73 19.50 3.31
CA CYS A 57 12.30 19.85 1.95
C CYS A 57 11.52 18.71 1.27
N TYR A 58 11.87 17.44 1.54
CA TYR A 58 11.10 16.28 1.12
C TYR A 58 9.69 16.28 1.76
N ALA A 59 9.62 16.55 3.07
CA ALA A 59 8.35 16.72 3.78
C ALA A 59 7.49 17.87 3.19
N PHE A 60 8.10 19.01 2.85
CA PHE A 60 7.42 20.12 2.19
C PHE A 60 7.00 19.79 0.74
N SER A 61 7.74 18.95 0.02
CA SER A 61 7.37 18.48 -1.33
C SER A 61 6.10 17.62 -1.33
N PHE A 62 5.76 16.97 -0.20
CA PHE A 62 4.50 16.26 -0.04
C PHE A 62 3.30 17.21 0.18
N VAL A 63 3.56 18.43 0.69
CA VAL A 63 2.52 19.42 1.04
C VAL A 63 2.27 20.44 -0.08
N LEU A 64 3.29 20.78 -0.89
CA LEU A 64 3.24 21.88 -1.86
C LEU A 64 3.50 21.49 -3.33
N ASP A 65 3.73 20.21 -3.63
CA ASP A 65 3.96 19.64 -4.99
C ASP A 65 5.06 20.32 -5.84
N ASN A 66 5.93 21.11 -5.20
CA ASN A 66 6.82 22.08 -5.84
C ASN A 66 8.16 21.46 -6.31
N THR A 67 8.07 20.37 -7.07
CA THR A 67 9.20 19.57 -7.56
C THR A 67 10.23 20.39 -8.38
N LEU A 68 9.81 21.49 -9.03
CA LEU A 68 10.70 22.37 -9.80
C LEU A 68 11.50 23.34 -8.92
N LEU A 69 10.90 23.91 -7.87
CA LEU A 69 11.61 24.73 -6.89
C LEU A 69 12.60 23.86 -6.09
N PHE A 70 12.22 22.61 -5.79
CA PHE A 70 13.11 21.59 -5.24
C PHE A 70 14.31 21.33 -6.16
N LEU A 71 14.11 21.10 -7.46
CA LEU A 71 15.21 20.93 -8.42
C LEU A 71 16.14 22.14 -8.47
N PHE A 72 15.60 23.37 -8.44
CA PHE A 72 16.40 24.59 -8.41
C PHE A 72 17.26 24.68 -7.13
N LEU A 73 16.66 24.49 -5.95
CA LEU A 73 17.37 24.51 -4.67
C LEU A 73 18.40 23.38 -4.57
N TRP A 74 18.08 22.18 -5.06
CA TRP A 74 18.99 21.04 -5.07
C TRP A 74 20.18 21.29 -6.00
N CYS A 75 19.97 21.87 -7.17
CA CYS A 75 21.05 22.35 -8.04
C CYS A 75 21.92 23.43 -7.36
N VAL A 76 21.32 24.44 -6.73
CA VAL A 76 22.08 25.50 -6.01
C VAL A 76 22.93 24.90 -4.88
N VAL A 77 22.40 23.91 -4.14
CA VAL A 77 23.13 23.17 -3.11
C VAL A 77 24.24 22.29 -3.71
N LEU A 78 23.97 21.56 -4.79
CA LEU A 78 24.93 20.64 -5.40
C LEU A 78 26.07 21.41 -6.08
N PHE A 79 25.76 22.39 -6.94
CA PHE A 79 26.77 23.25 -7.57
C PHE A 79 27.48 24.15 -6.54
N GLY A 80 26.79 24.62 -5.51
CA GLY A 80 27.40 25.39 -4.42
C GLY A 80 28.41 24.55 -3.63
N SER A 81 28.06 23.31 -3.25
CA SER A 81 28.97 22.41 -2.55
C SER A 81 30.14 21.93 -3.43
N VAL A 82 29.91 21.69 -4.73
CA VAL A 82 31.00 21.40 -5.70
C VAL A 82 31.91 22.61 -5.91
N TYR A 83 31.38 23.83 -6.00
CA TYR A 83 32.16 25.06 -6.12
C TYR A 83 33.00 25.35 -4.87
N ILE A 84 32.42 25.16 -3.68
CA ILE A 84 33.13 25.25 -2.40
C ILE A 84 34.21 24.16 -2.32
N PHE A 85 33.91 22.92 -2.71
CA PHE A 85 34.87 21.82 -2.75
C PHE A 85 36.05 22.13 -3.68
N MET A 86 35.80 22.56 -4.93
CA MET A 86 36.86 22.98 -5.86
C MET A 86 37.68 24.15 -5.29
N THR A 87 37.04 25.21 -4.80
CA THR A 87 37.72 26.39 -4.25
C THR A 87 38.57 26.07 -3.01
N LEU A 88 38.16 25.09 -2.19
CA LEU A 88 38.94 24.62 -1.04
C LEU A 88 40.03 23.63 -1.45
N PHE A 89 39.78 22.78 -2.45
CA PHE A 89 40.74 21.84 -3.01
C PHE A 89 41.88 22.58 -3.70
N ASP A 90 41.59 23.61 -4.51
CA ASP A 90 42.60 24.47 -5.13
C ASP A 90 43.44 25.21 -4.07
N LYS A 91 42.83 25.71 -2.98
CA LYS A 91 43.57 26.31 -1.86
C LYS A 91 44.45 25.29 -1.12
N LEU A 92 44.01 24.05 -0.99
CA LEU A 92 44.79 22.94 -0.41
C LEU A 92 45.94 22.50 -1.33
N LEU A 93 45.73 22.49 -2.64
CA LEU A 93 46.77 22.22 -3.63
C LEU A 93 47.79 23.37 -3.68
N ASP A 94 47.35 24.62 -3.78
CA ASP A 94 48.23 25.81 -3.77
C ASP A 94 49.05 25.90 -2.48
N SER A 95 48.44 25.61 -1.31
CA SER A 95 49.16 25.47 -0.04
C SER A 95 50.25 24.39 -0.10
N LYS A 96 49.92 23.18 -0.55
CA LYS A 96 50.89 22.08 -0.68
C LYS A 96 51.95 22.36 -1.74
N GLN A 97 51.60 23.00 -2.84
CA GLN A 97 52.49 23.30 -3.96
C GLN A 97 53.48 24.42 -3.60
N LYS A 98 53.07 25.40 -2.79
CA LYS A 98 53.98 26.39 -2.19
C LYS A 98 54.99 25.76 -1.24
N HIS A 99 54.57 24.83 -0.37
CA HIS A 99 55.50 24.09 0.49
C HIS A 99 56.42 23.13 -0.28
N ALA A 100 55.90 22.38 -1.25
CA ALA A 100 56.69 21.43 -2.04
C ALA A 100 57.70 22.11 -2.98
N THR A 101 57.30 23.19 -3.65
CA THR A 101 58.17 23.91 -4.61
C THR A 101 59.37 24.56 -3.91
N GLN A 102 59.23 24.92 -2.63
CA GLN A 102 60.36 25.42 -1.83
C GLN A 102 61.38 24.28 -1.57
N HIS A 103 60.94 23.14 -1.03
CA HIS A 103 61.83 22.03 -0.69
C HIS A 103 62.51 21.41 -1.94
N VAL A 104 61.79 21.32 -3.07
CA VAL A 104 62.32 20.78 -4.32
C VAL A 104 63.34 21.73 -4.97
N ARG A 105 63.23 23.05 -4.81
CA ARG A 105 64.23 24.01 -5.33
C ARG A 105 65.59 23.84 -4.66
N ASP A 106 65.62 23.58 -3.36
CA ASP A 106 66.86 23.47 -2.59
C ASP A 106 67.59 22.13 -2.80
N GLU A 107 66.87 21.07 -3.19
CA GLU A 107 67.45 19.75 -3.50
C GLU A 107 67.84 19.58 -4.98
N VAL A 108 67.04 20.10 -5.93
CA VAL A 108 67.34 20.01 -7.38
C VAL A 108 68.62 20.79 -7.76
N ALA A 109 69.06 21.72 -6.91
CA ALA A 109 70.36 22.39 -7.02
C ALA A 109 71.58 21.45 -6.82
N LYS A 110 71.40 20.24 -6.26
CA LYS A 110 72.50 19.34 -5.85
C LYS A 110 72.66 18.04 -6.64
N SER A 111 71.74 17.67 -7.53
CA SER A 111 71.83 16.40 -8.27
C SER A 111 71.48 16.52 -9.76
N LYS A 112 72.36 17.16 -10.54
CA LYS A 112 72.38 17.02 -12.01
C LYS A 112 73.25 15.82 -12.41
N GLY A 113 72.65 14.81 -13.04
CA GLY A 113 73.38 13.73 -13.71
C GLY A 113 72.50 12.56 -14.16
N THR A 114 72.46 12.30 -15.47
CA THR A 114 72.50 10.97 -16.14
C THR A 114 71.62 9.81 -15.63
N THR A 115 70.87 9.04 -16.45
CA THR A 115 70.47 9.08 -17.89
C THR A 115 69.42 7.99 -18.15
N ALA A 116 68.76 8.01 -19.33
CA ALA A 116 68.09 6.87 -20.03
C ALA A 116 67.10 5.95 -19.25
N SER A 117 65.80 5.95 -19.54
CA SER A 117 65.12 5.41 -20.74
C SER A 117 64.97 3.88 -20.77
N GLY A 118 63.71 3.41 -20.77
CA GLY A 118 63.33 2.01 -20.96
C GLY A 118 61.80 1.84 -20.98
N LYS A 119 61.24 1.30 -22.07
CA LYS A 119 59.83 0.87 -22.18
C LYS A 119 59.74 -0.65 -21.97
N LEU A 120 58.60 -1.12 -21.46
CA LEU A 120 58.04 -2.43 -21.78
C LEU A 120 56.52 -2.45 -21.49
N THR A 121 55.83 -3.52 -21.88
CA THR A 121 54.38 -3.56 -22.14
C THR A 121 53.71 -4.83 -21.59
N GLU A 122 52.38 -4.92 -21.78
CA GLU A 122 51.51 -6.08 -21.52
C GLU A 122 51.15 -6.34 -20.04
N GLY A 123 50.00 -6.95 -19.71
CA GLY A 123 48.91 -7.41 -20.59
C GLY A 123 47.58 -7.59 -19.85
N THR A 124 46.47 -7.60 -20.58
CA THR A 124 45.11 -7.76 -20.04
C THR A 124 44.65 -9.22 -20.08
N ASN A 125 43.84 -9.64 -19.09
CA ASN A 125 43.11 -10.91 -19.15
C ASN A 125 41.67 -10.72 -18.64
N ASN A 126 40.69 -11.02 -19.50
CA ASN A 126 39.27 -11.15 -19.17
C ASN A 126 38.88 -12.62 -19.24
N THR A 127 38.03 -13.10 -18.32
CA THR A 127 37.37 -14.41 -18.45
C THR A 127 35.89 -14.28 -18.08
N THR A 128 35.04 -14.22 -19.10
CA THR A 128 33.58 -14.23 -18.98
C THR A 128 33.02 -15.59 -19.38
N ASN A 129 32.55 -16.38 -18.42
CA ASN A 129 31.85 -17.63 -18.71
C ASN A 129 30.39 -17.36 -19.06
N SER A 130 30.02 -17.54 -20.33
CA SER A 130 28.64 -17.52 -20.79
C SER A 130 28.04 -18.94 -20.78
N VAL A 131 26.85 -19.09 -20.20
CA VAL A 131 26.06 -20.33 -20.27
C VAL A 131 24.80 -20.06 -21.07
N SER A 132 24.79 -20.51 -22.33
CA SER A 132 23.70 -20.31 -23.28
C SER A 132 22.56 -21.32 -23.09
N GLY A 133 21.80 -21.16 -22.00
CA GLY A 133 20.49 -21.81 -21.87
C GLY A 133 19.48 -21.20 -22.86
N ARG A 134 18.70 -22.05 -23.55
CA ARG A 134 17.60 -21.58 -24.41
C ARG A 134 16.60 -20.75 -23.60
N GLU A 135 16.12 -19.65 -24.18
CA GLU A 135 15.04 -18.85 -23.59
C GLU A 135 13.71 -19.64 -23.60
N GLY A 136 13.43 -20.31 -22.48
CA GLY A 136 12.10 -20.87 -22.22
C GLY A 136 11.07 -19.73 -22.12
N ALA A 137 9.92 -19.91 -22.78
CA ALA A 137 8.84 -18.94 -22.78
C ALA A 137 8.41 -18.59 -21.34
N VAL A 138 8.18 -17.30 -21.08
CA VAL A 138 7.66 -16.84 -19.79
C VAL A 138 6.16 -17.10 -19.77
N HIS A 139 5.70 -17.96 -18.86
CA HIS A 139 4.29 -18.28 -18.74
C HIS A 139 3.59 -17.28 -17.81
N ILE A 140 2.61 -16.55 -18.34
CA ILE A 140 1.55 -15.98 -17.51
C ILE A 140 0.64 -17.15 -17.09
N ALA A 141 0.22 -17.19 -15.83
CA ALA A 141 -0.73 -18.21 -15.38
C ALA A 141 -2.05 -18.09 -16.17
N PRO A 142 -2.51 -19.16 -16.87
CA PRO A 142 -3.81 -19.17 -17.51
C PRO A 142 -4.92 -18.93 -16.48
N HIS A 143 -5.91 -18.12 -16.84
CA HIS A 143 -7.07 -17.89 -15.98
C HIS A 143 -7.76 -19.23 -15.66
N GLY A 144 -7.94 -19.54 -14.38
CA GLY A 144 -8.49 -20.80 -13.91
C GLY A 144 -7.50 -21.98 -13.78
N GLN A 145 -6.20 -21.83 -14.07
CA GLN A 145 -5.23 -22.88 -13.71
C GLN A 145 -5.07 -22.93 -12.18
N LEU A 146 -5.28 -24.11 -11.58
CA LEU A 146 -5.12 -24.33 -10.13
C LEU A 146 -4.00 -25.33 -9.77
N GLU A 147 -3.51 -26.09 -10.76
CA GLU A 147 -2.41 -27.05 -10.57
C GLU A 147 -1.04 -26.35 -10.53
N PRO A 148 -0.06 -26.87 -9.77
CA PRO A 148 1.26 -26.27 -9.63
C PRO A 148 2.03 -26.32 -10.95
N PHE A 149 2.88 -25.32 -11.18
CA PHE A 149 3.76 -25.29 -12.33
C PHE A 149 4.96 -26.25 -12.14
N PRO A 150 5.65 -26.64 -13.23
CA PRO A 150 6.92 -27.36 -13.13
C PRO A 150 7.97 -26.56 -12.35
N VAL A 151 8.75 -27.23 -11.50
CA VAL A 151 9.90 -26.60 -10.82
C VAL A 151 10.90 -26.12 -11.87
N GLY A 152 11.32 -24.86 -11.78
CA GLY A 152 12.16 -24.20 -12.78
C GLY A 152 11.39 -23.43 -13.86
N ALA A 153 10.06 -23.52 -13.91
CA ALA A 153 9.26 -22.71 -14.85
C ALA A 153 9.42 -21.21 -14.57
N ARG A 154 9.67 -20.41 -15.62
CA ARG A 154 9.64 -18.95 -15.56
C ARG A 154 8.20 -18.47 -15.64
N LEU A 155 7.72 -17.85 -14.56
CA LEU A 155 6.36 -17.35 -14.45
C LEU A 155 6.33 -15.83 -14.35
N ARG A 156 5.24 -15.24 -14.82
CA ARG A 156 4.91 -13.81 -14.68
C ARG A 156 3.71 -13.67 -13.73
N MET A 157 3.90 -12.96 -12.62
CA MET A 157 2.84 -12.76 -11.62
C MET A 157 1.63 -12.00 -12.20
N GLY A 158 0.46 -12.24 -11.60
CA GLY A 158 -0.74 -11.44 -11.75
C GLY A 158 -0.49 -9.97 -11.43
N PHE A 159 0.14 -9.73 -10.29
CA PHE A 159 0.48 -8.40 -9.79
C PHE A 159 1.84 -7.92 -10.33
N ARG A 160 1.94 -6.63 -10.71
CA ARG A 160 3.13 -5.97 -11.33
C ARG A 160 3.66 -6.59 -12.64
N ARG A 161 3.16 -7.75 -13.10
CA ARG A 161 3.75 -8.51 -14.23
C ARG A 161 5.23 -8.83 -14.02
N ALA A 162 5.70 -8.89 -12.77
CA ALA A 162 7.08 -9.20 -12.45
C ALA A 162 7.35 -10.71 -12.55
N GLU A 163 8.53 -11.05 -13.05
CA GLU A 163 8.92 -12.43 -13.34
C GLU A 163 9.62 -13.12 -12.16
N PHE A 164 9.42 -14.43 -12.05
CA PHE A 164 10.09 -15.29 -11.07
C PHE A 164 10.23 -16.73 -11.58
N VAL A 165 10.95 -17.56 -10.83
CA VAL A 165 11.10 -18.99 -11.09
C VAL A 165 10.28 -19.77 -10.07
N TRP A 166 9.41 -20.64 -10.54
CA TRP A 166 8.60 -21.51 -9.68
C TRP A 166 9.47 -22.58 -9.02
N THR A 167 9.19 -22.86 -7.73
CA THR A 167 9.95 -23.80 -6.91
C THR A 167 9.02 -24.69 -6.09
N ALA A 168 9.51 -25.82 -5.59
CA ALA A 168 8.74 -26.73 -4.74
C ALA A 168 8.28 -26.14 -3.38
N LYS A 169 8.69 -24.91 -3.03
CA LYS A 169 8.15 -24.17 -1.88
C LYS A 169 6.86 -23.41 -2.19
N HIS A 170 6.52 -23.19 -3.46
CA HIS A 170 5.35 -22.41 -3.86
C HIS A 170 4.04 -23.18 -3.67
N ILE A 171 2.97 -22.45 -3.37
CA ILE A 171 1.67 -23.00 -3.02
C ILE A 171 0.80 -23.08 -4.27
N ALA A 172 0.33 -24.29 -4.62
CA ALA A 172 -0.55 -24.50 -5.77
C ALA A 172 -1.89 -23.76 -5.62
N GLY A 173 -2.46 -23.28 -6.72
CA GLY A 173 -3.74 -22.56 -6.72
C GLY A 173 -4.87 -23.34 -6.02
N LYS A 174 -4.93 -24.66 -6.18
CA LYS A 174 -5.91 -25.53 -5.51
C LYS A 174 -5.81 -25.61 -3.98
N GLU A 175 -4.64 -25.30 -3.42
CA GLU A 175 -4.46 -25.15 -1.98
C GLU A 175 -4.89 -23.75 -1.53
N LEU A 176 -4.59 -22.72 -2.32
CA LEU A 176 -5.02 -21.35 -2.07
C LEU A 176 -6.54 -21.17 -2.19
N ARG A 177 -7.24 -21.89 -3.09
CA ARG A 177 -8.71 -21.93 -3.15
C ARG A 177 -9.34 -22.30 -1.79
N LYS A 178 -8.64 -23.07 -0.94
CA LYS A 178 -9.15 -23.43 0.40
C LYS A 178 -9.18 -22.23 1.35
N TRP A 179 -8.28 -21.27 1.16
CA TRP A 179 -8.22 -20.04 1.94
C TRP A 179 -9.34 -19.05 1.57
N GLU A 180 -9.95 -19.21 0.39
CA GLU A 180 -11.10 -18.41 -0.06
C GLU A 180 -12.41 -18.76 0.67
N TYR A 181 -12.51 -19.98 1.23
CA TYR A 181 -13.70 -20.48 1.93
C TYR A 181 -13.52 -20.54 3.46
N VAL A 182 -12.62 -19.72 3.99
CA VAL A 182 -12.35 -19.59 5.43
C VAL A 182 -12.25 -18.11 5.77
N THR A 183 -12.94 -17.68 6.84
CA THR A 183 -12.99 -16.30 7.30
C THR A 183 -12.30 -16.16 8.68
N ASP A 184 -12.71 -15.21 9.51
CA ASP A 184 -12.33 -15.15 10.94
C ASP A 184 -13.54 -15.63 11.76
N GLU A 185 -13.60 -16.94 11.96
CA GLU A 185 -14.67 -17.66 12.66
C GLU A 185 -14.95 -17.12 14.07
N GLN A 186 -13.92 -16.60 14.74
CA GLN A 186 -14.03 -16.04 16.08
C GLN A 186 -14.78 -14.69 16.04
N GLY A 187 -14.37 -13.78 15.15
CA GLY A 187 -15.03 -12.49 14.97
C GLY A 187 -16.44 -12.61 14.39
N ASP A 188 -16.65 -13.52 13.45
CA ASP A 188 -17.95 -13.73 12.79
C ASP A 188 -19.00 -14.30 13.76
N LYS A 189 -18.61 -15.24 14.62
CA LYS A 189 -19.46 -15.78 15.69
C LYS A 189 -20.02 -14.69 16.60
N LEU A 190 -19.21 -13.68 16.99
CA LEU A 190 -19.66 -12.58 17.84
C LEU A 190 -20.81 -11.77 17.20
N PHE A 191 -20.81 -11.64 15.87
CA PHE A 191 -21.87 -10.95 15.12
C PHE A 191 -23.11 -11.79 14.84
N HIS A 192 -22.97 -13.11 14.75
CA HIS A 192 -24.11 -14.03 14.71
C HIS A 192 -24.84 -14.08 16.06
N GLU A 193 -24.11 -14.03 17.18
CA GLU A 193 -24.68 -13.96 18.53
C GLU A 193 -25.27 -12.57 18.86
N GLN A 194 -24.61 -11.48 18.46
CA GLN A 194 -25.04 -10.12 18.75
C GLN A 194 -25.06 -9.25 17.46
N PRO A 195 -26.17 -9.26 16.70
CA PRO A 195 -26.29 -8.54 15.43
C PRO A 195 -25.99 -7.03 15.42
N SER A 196 -26.01 -6.38 16.59
CA SER A 196 -25.84 -4.93 16.81
C SER A 196 -24.60 -4.57 17.64
N LEU A 197 -23.64 -5.49 17.76
CA LEU A 197 -22.41 -5.35 18.56
C LEU A 197 -21.63 -4.07 18.20
N THR A 198 -21.24 -3.30 19.22
CA THR A 198 -20.36 -2.13 19.06
C THR A 198 -18.89 -2.51 18.95
N SER A 199 -18.04 -1.58 18.52
CA SER A 199 -16.59 -1.81 18.38
C SER A 199 -15.92 -2.18 19.70
N ASP A 200 -16.30 -1.51 20.80
CA ASP A 200 -15.65 -1.73 22.08
C ASP A 200 -16.15 -3.03 22.75
N GLU A 201 -17.43 -3.39 22.60
CA GLU A 201 -17.92 -4.72 23.00
C GLU A 201 -17.24 -5.84 22.20
N PHE A 202 -17.00 -5.67 20.89
CA PHE A 202 -16.24 -6.63 20.10
C PHE A 202 -14.78 -6.74 20.58
N ILE A 203 -14.11 -5.62 20.84
CA ILE A 203 -12.72 -5.60 21.31
C ILE A 203 -12.58 -6.35 22.64
N GLU A 204 -13.44 -6.09 23.63
CA GLU A 204 -13.37 -6.82 24.91
C GLU A 204 -13.76 -8.31 24.77
N ARG A 205 -14.66 -8.68 23.83
CA ARG A 205 -15.06 -10.08 23.60
C ARG A 205 -14.08 -10.89 22.76
N ILE A 206 -13.32 -10.26 21.85
CA ILE A 206 -12.29 -10.92 21.03
C ILE A 206 -10.92 -10.99 21.71
N LYS A 207 -10.72 -10.20 22.79
CA LYS A 207 -9.50 -10.05 23.59
C LYS A 207 -8.78 -11.37 23.94
N PRO A 208 -9.45 -12.47 24.36
CA PRO A 208 -8.79 -13.75 24.66
C PRO A 208 -8.18 -14.45 23.44
N PHE A 209 -8.51 -13.99 22.22
CA PHE A 209 -7.95 -14.46 20.95
C PHE A 209 -7.04 -13.41 20.29
N ALA A 210 -6.56 -12.44 21.08
CA ALA A 210 -5.73 -11.32 20.64
C ALA A 210 -4.58 -11.01 21.63
N GLU A 211 -4.32 -11.89 22.59
CA GLU A 211 -3.12 -11.85 23.43
C GLU A 211 -1.85 -12.02 22.56
N LEU A 212 -0.74 -11.40 22.96
CA LEU A 212 0.50 -11.42 22.16
C LEU A 212 1.11 -12.84 22.15
N PRO A 213 1.31 -13.47 20.97
CA PRO A 213 1.90 -14.81 20.90
C PRO A 213 3.37 -14.87 21.33
N ASP A 214 3.81 -16.02 21.85
CA ASP A 214 5.19 -16.30 22.27
C ASP A 214 6.27 -16.00 21.21
N TRP A 215 5.90 -15.92 19.94
CA TRP A 215 6.82 -15.62 18.84
C TRP A 215 7.07 -14.12 18.63
N VAL A 216 6.40 -13.23 19.36
CA VAL A 216 6.55 -11.76 19.23
C VAL A 216 7.88 -11.31 19.84
N ASP A 217 8.80 -10.91 18.98
CA ASP A 217 10.08 -10.31 19.34
C ASP A 217 9.87 -8.80 19.45
N HIS A 218 9.86 -8.27 20.67
CA HIS A 218 9.64 -6.85 20.93
C HIS A 218 10.75 -5.94 20.39
N GLU A 219 12.00 -6.41 20.28
CA GLU A 219 13.09 -5.60 19.71
C GLU A 219 12.93 -5.51 18.19
N LEU A 220 12.67 -6.64 17.54
CA LEU A 220 12.44 -6.74 16.09
C LEU A 220 11.15 -6.01 15.67
N LEU A 221 10.08 -6.10 16.47
CA LEU A 221 8.86 -5.31 16.31
C LEU A 221 9.15 -3.81 16.40
N ASN A 222 9.91 -3.37 17.41
CA ASN A 222 10.25 -1.96 17.57
C ASN A 222 11.15 -1.44 16.44
N ALA A 223 12.05 -2.28 15.92
CA ALA A 223 12.84 -2.00 14.71
C ALA A 223 11.94 -1.85 13.48
N GLY A 224 10.92 -2.69 13.33
CA GLY A 224 9.86 -2.55 12.32
C GLY A 224 9.10 -1.23 12.42
N CYS A 225 8.61 -0.88 13.61
CA CYS A 225 7.94 0.39 13.88
C CYS A 225 8.83 1.59 13.56
N THR A 226 10.12 1.53 13.92
CA THR A 226 11.09 2.61 13.67
C THR A 226 11.45 2.74 12.19
N PHE A 227 11.63 1.63 11.48
CA PHE A 227 11.84 1.62 10.03
C PHE A 227 10.63 2.21 9.29
N TYR A 228 9.41 1.76 9.65
CA TYR A 228 8.17 2.33 9.11
C TYR A 228 8.12 3.84 9.33
N ARG A 229 8.29 4.27 10.58
CA ARG A 229 8.19 5.67 11.01
C ARG A 229 9.25 6.58 10.39
N SER A 230 10.44 6.06 10.11
CA SER A 230 11.53 6.78 9.41
C SER A 230 11.27 6.97 7.92
N LEU A 231 10.54 6.05 7.27
CA LEU A 231 10.28 6.06 5.83
C LEU A 231 8.80 6.26 5.47
N TRP A 232 7.97 6.71 6.42
CA TRP A 232 6.51 6.71 6.27
C TRP A 232 5.99 7.42 5.00
N PRO A 233 6.55 8.55 4.49
CA PRO A 233 6.00 9.19 3.30
C PRO A 233 6.42 8.45 2.01
N LEU A 234 7.53 7.71 2.04
CA LEU A 234 7.96 6.80 0.98
C LEU A 234 7.09 5.54 0.96
N ILE A 235 6.77 5.00 2.14
CA ILE A 235 5.85 3.87 2.30
C ILE A 235 4.43 4.25 1.86
N SER A 236 3.92 5.43 2.24
CA SER A 236 2.65 5.98 1.72
C SER A 236 2.66 6.16 0.20
N TYR A 237 3.80 6.52 -0.39
CA TYR A 237 3.94 6.57 -1.86
C TYR A 237 3.93 5.17 -2.48
N GLN A 238 4.52 4.15 -1.83
CA GLN A 238 4.40 2.76 -2.28
C GLN A 238 2.95 2.24 -2.17
N PHE A 239 2.23 2.60 -1.11
CA PHE A 239 0.81 2.27 -0.95
C PHE A 239 -0.07 2.76 -2.11
N SER A 240 0.24 3.93 -2.70
CA SER A 240 -0.58 4.50 -3.78
C SER A 240 -0.69 3.60 -5.01
N TRP A 241 0.41 2.97 -5.43
CA TRP A 241 0.40 2.03 -6.55
C TRP A 241 0.02 0.61 -6.12
N ALA A 242 0.31 0.22 -4.86
CA ALA A 242 -0.05 -1.08 -4.31
C ALA A 242 -1.57 -1.27 -4.19
N VAL A 243 -2.29 -0.26 -3.68
CA VAL A 243 -3.76 -0.29 -3.58
C VAL A 243 -4.41 -0.34 -4.97
N VAL A 244 -3.93 0.49 -5.90
CA VAL A 244 -4.43 0.53 -7.28
C VAL A 244 -4.23 -0.81 -8.00
N GLY A 245 -3.04 -1.41 -7.87
CA GLY A 245 -2.76 -2.74 -8.38
C GLY A 245 -3.59 -3.83 -7.70
N GLY A 246 -4.06 -3.58 -6.48
CA GLY A 246 -4.88 -4.50 -5.68
C GLY A 246 -6.28 -4.69 -6.24
N PHE A 247 -6.83 -3.72 -6.99
CA PHE A 247 -8.19 -3.84 -7.56
C PHE A 247 -8.35 -4.91 -8.65
N GLY A 248 -7.24 -5.50 -9.12
CA GLY A 248 -7.31 -6.72 -9.93
C GLY A 248 -7.64 -7.99 -9.15
N ALA A 249 -7.55 -7.99 -7.81
CA ALA A 249 -8.07 -9.07 -6.98
C ALA A 249 -9.61 -8.99 -6.96
N GLU A 250 -10.25 -9.74 -7.86
CA GLU A 250 -11.67 -9.55 -8.19
C GLU A 250 -12.61 -9.75 -6.99
N ALA A 251 -12.33 -10.70 -6.10
CA ALA A 251 -13.11 -10.93 -4.88
C ALA A 251 -13.12 -9.68 -3.98
N ALA A 252 -11.94 -9.12 -3.68
CA ALA A 252 -11.81 -7.96 -2.80
C ALA A 252 -12.48 -6.72 -3.42
N SER A 253 -12.31 -6.53 -4.72
CA SER A 253 -13.04 -5.51 -5.49
C SER A 253 -14.55 -5.71 -5.46
N ALA A 254 -15.04 -6.96 -5.53
CA ALA A 254 -16.45 -7.28 -5.41
C ALA A 254 -17.00 -6.97 -4.00
N VAL A 255 -16.25 -7.21 -2.92
CA VAL A 255 -16.64 -6.80 -1.55
C VAL A 255 -16.78 -5.28 -1.47
N LEU A 256 -15.80 -4.53 -1.97
CA LEU A 256 -15.81 -3.06 -1.99
C LEU A 256 -17.06 -2.52 -2.74
N LEU A 257 -17.36 -3.07 -3.91
CA LEU A 257 -18.54 -2.66 -4.71
C LEU A 257 -19.87 -3.07 -4.07
N LYS A 258 -20.00 -4.31 -3.56
CA LYS A 258 -21.20 -4.84 -2.85
C LYS A 258 -21.52 -4.06 -1.58
N THR A 259 -20.50 -3.50 -0.92
CA THR A 259 -20.62 -2.70 0.31
C THR A 259 -20.61 -1.19 0.08
N ARG A 260 -20.41 -0.76 -1.18
CA ARG A 260 -20.14 0.62 -1.63
C ARG A 260 -18.92 1.29 -0.99
N TYR A 261 -18.06 0.52 -0.31
CA TYR A 261 -16.83 1.03 0.28
C TYR A 261 -15.86 1.45 -0.82
N TRP A 262 -15.48 2.73 -0.87
CA TRP A 262 -14.73 3.34 -1.98
C TRP A 262 -15.40 3.21 -3.36
N ALA A 263 -16.75 3.13 -3.41
CA ALA A 263 -17.50 2.97 -4.66
C ALA A 263 -18.79 3.82 -4.76
N ASP A 264 -19.12 4.63 -3.75
CA ASP A 264 -20.20 5.61 -3.88
C ASP A 264 -19.85 6.67 -4.93
N LYS A 265 -20.84 7.00 -5.78
CA LYS A 265 -20.65 7.85 -6.96
C LYS A 265 -20.86 9.34 -6.65
N GLY A 266 -20.36 10.19 -7.54
CA GLY A 266 -20.51 11.64 -7.47
C GLY A 266 -19.57 12.33 -6.45
N PRO A 267 -19.68 13.66 -6.27
CA PRO A 267 -18.74 14.43 -5.46
C PRO A 267 -18.68 13.98 -4.00
N THR A 268 -19.81 13.62 -3.40
CA THR A 268 -19.91 13.13 -2.02
C THR A 268 -19.16 11.80 -1.82
N GLY A 269 -19.34 10.84 -2.73
CA GLY A 269 -18.63 9.56 -2.68
C GLY A 269 -17.13 9.66 -2.92
N LYS A 270 -16.69 10.61 -3.76
CA LYS A 270 -15.27 10.96 -3.92
C LYS A 270 -14.67 11.54 -2.63
N ILE A 271 -15.37 12.47 -1.98
CA ILE A 271 -14.94 13.08 -0.70
C ILE A 271 -14.91 12.04 0.43
N ASP A 272 -15.90 11.15 0.52
CA ASP A 272 -15.90 10.02 1.46
C ASP A 272 -14.70 9.10 1.23
N THR A 273 -14.41 8.75 -0.02
CA THR A 273 -13.28 7.89 -0.40
C THR A 273 -11.95 8.53 -0.01
N TRP A 274 -11.76 9.81 -0.33
CA TRP A 274 -10.61 10.61 0.12
C TRP A 274 -10.48 10.64 1.65
N ASN A 275 -11.59 10.85 2.36
CA ASN A 275 -11.58 10.90 3.81
C ASN A 275 -11.17 9.56 4.43
N ARG A 276 -11.69 8.43 3.92
CA ARG A 276 -11.31 7.08 4.37
C ARG A 276 -9.85 6.76 4.09
N LEU A 277 -9.25 7.25 2.99
CA LEU A 277 -7.80 7.11 2.75
C LEU A 277 -6.96 7.89 3.80
N ARG A 278 -7.45 9.05 4.24
CA ARG A 278 -6.83 9.83 5.31
C ARG A 278 -7.05 9.21 6.70
N GLU A 279 -8.17 8.52 6.94
CA GLU A 279 -8.31 7.64 8.11
C GLU A 279 -7.31 6.47 8.07
N THR A 280 -7.06 5.86 6.90
CA THR A 280 -6.04 4.82 6.75
C THR A 280 -4.64 5.34 7.08
N LEU A 281 -4.30 6.58 6.75
CA LEU A 281 -3.04 7.21 7.19
C LEU A 281 -2.96 7.30 8.73
N CYS A 282 -4.06 7.55 9.42
CA CYS A 282 -4.11 7.57 10.89
C CYS A 282 -4.02 6.15 11.49
N PHE A 283 -4.61 5.13 10.86
CA PHE A 283 -4.40 3.73 11.24
C PHE A 283 -2.92 3.34 11.13
N LEU A 284 -2.27 3.68 10.02
CA LEU A 284 -0.84 3.43 9.80
C LEU A 284 0.06 4.20 10.78
N TYR A 285 -0.42 5.31 11.38
CA TYR A 285 0.29 5.98 12.47
C TYR A 285 0.22 5.16 13.77
N ASP A 286 -0.95 4.63 14.15
CA ASP A 286 -1.07 3.80 15.37
C ASP A 286 -0.10 2.62 15.34
N LEU A 287 0.04 1.95 14.18
CA LEU A 287 0.93 0.80 13.97
C LEU A 287 2.42 1.06 14.24
N CYS A 288 2.89 2.32 14.24
CA CYS A 288 4.34 2.61 14.34
C CYS A 288 4.72 3.78 15.25
N GLY A 289 3.77 4.69 15.54
CA GLY A 289 3.97 5.93 16.28
C GLY A 289 4.26 5.71 17.77
N HIS A 290 3.97 4.53 18.28
CA HIS A 290 4.09 4.15 19.70
C HIS A 290 5.15 3.07 19.97
N GLY A 291 5.97 2.73 18.96
CA GLY A 291 6.96 1.64 19.06
C GLY A 291 6.30 0.27 19.23
N ALA A 292 7.06 -0.71 19.75
CA ALA A 292 6.50 -2.03 20.07
C ALA A 292 5.37 -1.97 21.12
N SER A 293 5.49 -1.10 22.12
CA SER A 293 4.47 -0.87 23.16
C SER A 293 3.13 -0.35 22.65
N GLY A 294 3.02 0.03 21.36
CA GLY A 294 1.73 0.25 20.72
C GLY A 294 0.86 -1.02 20.65
N PHE A 295 1.48 -2.20 20.65
CA PHE A 295 0.84 -3.51 20.51
C PHE A 295 0.60 -4.24 21.83
N ASP A 296 1.04 -3.68 22.96
CA ASP A 296 0.66 -4.16 24.28
C ASP A 296 -0.88 -4.19 24.41
N VAL A 297 -1.44 -5.07 25.23
CA VAL A 297 -2.90 -5.24 25.37
C VAL A 297 -3.56 -3.91 25.78
N ASP A 298 -4.68 -3.57 25.13
CA ASP A 298 -5.35 -2.26 25.18
C ASP A 298 -4.55 -1.06 24.62
N GLY A 299 -3.34 -1.28 24.13
CA GLY A 299 -2.50 -0.29 23.46
C GLY A 299 -3.10 0.24 22.14
N PRO A 300 -2.61 1.40 21.64
CA PRO A 300 -3.21 2.09 20.50
C PRO A 300 -3.15 1.30 19.19
N ALA A 301 -2.03 0.62 18.88
CA ALA A 301 -1.93 -0.23 17.70
C ALA A 301 -2.81 -1.48 17.86
N TRP A 302 -2.80 -2.09 19.04
CA TRP A 302 -3.61 -3.27 19.38
C TRP A 302 -5.12 -3.00 19.20
N ARG A 303 -5.65 -1.94 19.83
CA ARG A 303 -7.08 -1.55 19.69
C ARG A 303 -7.41 -1.14 18.26
N SER A 304 -6.53 -0.45 17.55
CA SER A 304 -6.75 -0.07 16.14
C SER A 304 -6.73 -1.27 15.19
N CYS A 305 -5.91 -2.29 15.43
CA CYS A 305 -5.97 -3.56 14.68
C CYS A 305 -7.28 -4.31 14.93
N LEU A 306 -7.72 -4.44 16.19
CA LEU A 306 -8.99 -5.09 16.50
C LEU A 306 -10.22 -4.30 16.02
N LEU A 307 -10.12 -2.97 15.91
CA LEU A 307 -11.14 -2.15 15.25
C LEU A 307 -11.23 -2.45 13.75
N VAL A 308 -10.12 -2.77 13.08
CA VAL A 308 -10.14 -3.25 11.68
C VAL A 308 -10.73 -4.66 11.60
N ARG A 309 -10.38 -5.58 12.52
CA ARG A 309 -10.99 -6.92 12.62
C ARG A 309 -12.52 -6.87 12.82
N PHE A 310 -12.99 -5.97 13.70
CA PHE A 310 -14.41 -5.64 13.87
C PHE A 310 -15.06 -5.18 12.57
N LEU A 311 -14.42 -4.25 11.84
CA LEU A 311 -14.93 -3.75 10.57
C LEU A 311 -15.02 -4.85 9.51
N HIS A 312 -14.06 -5.79 9.47
CA HIS A 312 -14.10 -6.95 8.57
C HIS A 312 -15.27 -7.88 8.90
N ALA A 313 -15.37 -8.37 10.14
CA ALA A 313 -16.44 -9.29 10.56
C ALA A 313 -17.85 -8.67 10.38
N ARG A 314 -18.02 -7.40 10.75
CA ARG A 314 -19.26 -6.64 10.51
C ARG A 314 -19.61 -6.53 9.03
N THR A 315 -18.61 -6.45 8.16
CA THR A 315 -18.81 -6.34 6.70
C THR A 315 -19.21 -7.70 6.11
N ARG A 316 -18.62 -8.81 6.55
CA ARG A 316 -19.02 -10.17 6.14
C ARG A 316 -20.48 -10.46 6.49
N GLU A 317 -20.86 -10.26 7.75
CA GLU A 317 -22.25 -10.38 8.18
C GLU A 317 -23.18 -9.36 7.50
N GLY A 318 -22.68 -8.18 7.14
CA GLY A 318 -23.39 -7.21 6.31
C GLY A 318 -23.69 -7.72 4.89
N VAL A 319 -22.77 -8.47 4.27
CA VAL A 319 -22.98 -9.14 2.98
C VAL A 319 -23.95 -10.30 3.14
N TRP A 320 -23.72 -11.20 4.10
CA TRP A 320 -24.59 -12.37 4.31
C TRP A 320 -26.03 -11.99 4.69
N ARG A 321 -26.26 -10.90 5.44
CA ARG A 321 -27.62 -10.36 5.70
C ARG A 321 -28.33 -9.88 4.46
N GLN A 322 -27.63 -9.25 3.51
CA GLN A 322 -28.25 -8.83 2.25
C GLN A 322 -28.75 -10.05 1.47
N ASP A 323 -27.97 -11.14 1.47
CA ASP A 323 -28.30 -12.33 0.71
C ASP A 323 -29.43 -13.14 1.35
N ARG A 324 -29.42 -13.29 2.69
CA ARG A 324 -30.57 -13.84 3.42
C ARG A 324 -31.87 -13.04 3.20
N ALA A 325 -31.77 -11.72 3.01
CA ALA A 325 -32.92 -10.89 2.68
C ALA A 325 -33.41 -11.02 1.22
N ILE A 326 -32.55 -11.46 0.29
CA ILE A 326 -32.93 -11.81 -1.09
C ILE A 326 -33.63 -13.17 -1.12
N ASP A 327 -33.17 -14.13 -0.31
CA ASP A 327 -33.81 -15.44 -0.19
C ASP A 327 -35.26 -15.32 0.31
N VAL A 328 -35.52 -14.51 1.35
CA VAL A 328 -36.88 -14.25 1.86
C VAL A 328 -37.78 -13.56 0.83
N ASP A 329 -37.27 -12.54 0.13
CA ASP A 329 -38.02 -11.83 -0.94
C ASP A 329 -38.39 -12.79 -2.08
N HIS A 330 -37.53 -13.77 -2.39
CA HIS A 330 -37.83 -14.82 -3.36
C HIS A 330 -38.88 -15.82 -2.86
N ASP A 331 -38.79 -16.25 -1.59
CA ASP A 331 -39.75 -17.18 -0.99
C ASP A 331 -41.15 -16.54 -0.85
N ASP A 332 -41.25 -15.27 -0.46
CA ASP A 332 -42.52 -14.52 -0.40
C ASP A 332 -43.15 -14.40 -1.80
N VAL A 333 -42.36 -14.14 -2.85
CA VAL A 333 -42.84 -14.14 -4.24
C VAL A 333 -43.30 -15.54 -4.70
N LEU A 334 -42.59 -16.60 -4.32
CA LEU A 334 -43.01 -17.98 -4.62
C LEU A 334 -44.32 -18.34 -3.92
N LEU A 335 -44.48 -17.99 -2.64
CA LEU A 335 -45.70 -18.19 -1.87
C LEU A 335 -46.87 -17.39 -2.45
N HIS A 336 -46.65 -16.13 -2.84
CA HIS A 336 -47.69 -15.31 -3.46
C HIS A 336 -48.13 -15.87 -4.82
N ASN A 337 -47.19 -16.31 -5.66
CA ASN A 337 -47.51 -16.95 -6.94
C ASN A 337 -48.26 -18.28 -6.73
N GLN A 338 -47.87 -19.11 -5.75
CA GLN A 338 -48.61 -20.33 -5.40
C GLN A 338 -50.04 -20.04 -4.93
N GLN A 339 -50.23 -18.98 -4.12
CA GLN A 339 -51.56 -18.54 -3.69
C GLN A 339 -52.42 -18.02 -4.86
N GLN A 340 -51.84 -17.26 -5.80
CA GLN A 340 -52.53 -16.84 -7.03
C GLN A 340 -52.91 -18.03 -7.91
N HIS A 341 -52.02 -19.01 -8.11
CA HIS A 341 -52.33 -20.23 -8.87
C HIS A 341 -53.41 -21.08 -8.18
N ALA A 342 -53.40 -21.18 -6.85
CA ALA A 342 -54.47 -21.85 -6.10
C ALA A 342 -55.83 -21.13 -6.25
N ALA A 343 -55.85 -19.80 -6.14
CA ALA A 343 -57.07 -19.00 -6.33
C ALA A 343 -57.62 -19.08 -7.76
N ASN A 344 -56.74 -19.05 -8.78
CA ASN A 344 -57.14 -19.18 -10.18
C ASN A 344 -57.69 -20.57 -10.49
N ASN A 345 -57.08 -21.64 -9.96
CA ASN A 345 -57.60 -23.00 -10.12
C ASN A 345 -58.92 -23.24 -9.37
N ALA A 346 -59.14 -22.55 -8.23
CA ALA A 346 -60.39 -22.65 -7.47
C ALA A 346 -61.62 -22.04 -8.19
N ASN A 347 -61.41 -21.18 -9.19
CA ASN A 347 -62.49 -20.57 -9.99
C ASN A 347 -62.91 -21.41 -11.22
N VAL A 348 -62.32 -22.58 -11.46
CA VAL A 348 -62.70 -23.45 -12.59
C VAL A 348 -63.84 -24.39 -12.21
N ILE A 349 -65.08 -23.91 -12.35
CA ILE A 349 -66.30 -24.73 -12.16
C ILE A 349 -66.51 -25.63 -13.39
N PRO A 350 -66.58 -26.96 -13.24
CA PRO A 350 -66.88 -27.87 -14.35
C PRO A 350 -68.39 -27.86 -14.68
N ALA A 351 -68.74 -27.44 -15.89
CA ALA A 351 -70.13 -27.41 -16.35
C ALA A 351 -70.63 -28.80 -16.83
N SER A 352 -71.49 -29.45 -16.05
CA SER A 352 -72.28 -30.62 -16.48
C SER A 352 -73.68 -30.17 -16.93
N GLY A 353 -74.06 -30.45 -18.19
CA GLY A 353 -75.28 -29.92 -18.80
C GLY A 353 -76.45 -30.90 -18.99
N SER A 354 -77.55 -30.40 -19.59
CA SER A 354 -78.64 -31.19 -20.18
C SER A 354 -79.40 -30.38 -21.25
N SER A 355 -80.11 -31.08 -22.15
CA SER A 355 -80.85 -30.63 -23.35
C SER A 355 -82.00 -29.62 -23.08
N ALA A 356 -82.61 -28.91 -24.06
CA ALA A 356 -82.99 -29.32 -25.42
C ALA A 356 -83.47 -28.16 -26.35
N PHE A 357 -83.67 -28.46 -27.66
CA PHE A 357 -84.47 -27.74 -28.68
C PHE A 357 -83.96 -26.32 -29.13
N THR A 358 -84.08 -25.82 -30.38
CA THR A 358 -84.71 -26.32 -31.64
C THR A 358 -84.09 -25.67 -32.92
N THR A 359 -84.16 -26.35 -34.07
CA THR A 359 -84.18 -25.86 -35.49
C THR A 359 -83.27 -24.70 -36.00
N ALA A 360 -82.26 -25.09 -36.80
CA ALA A 360 -81.89 -24.61 -38.16
C ALA A 360 -82.22 -23.19 -38.68
N THR A 361 -81.21 -22.52 -39.27
CA THR A 361 -81.07 -22.31 -40.75
C THR A 361 -79.67 -21.85 -41.20
N GLU A 362 -79.21 -22.44 -42.31
CA GLU A 362 -78.30 -21.99 -43.39
C GLU A 362 -77.59 -20.60 -43.44
N ARG A 363 -76.40 -20.60 -44.09
CA ARG A 363 -75.70 -19.51 -44.86
C ARG A 363 -75.03 -18.36 -44.08
N ASP A 364 -73.99 -17.68 -44.58
CA ASP A 364 -73.04 -17.98 -45.70
C ASP A 364 -71.66 -17.29 -45.50
N SER A 365 -70.76 -17.50 -46.47
CA SER A 365 -69.33 -17.11 -46.61
C SER A 365 -68.93 -15.62 -46.58
N GLN A 366 -67.59 -15.40 -46.62
CA GLN A 366 -66.80 -14.20 -46.99
C GLN A 366 -66.50 -13.15 -45.90
N ASP A 367 -65.43 -12.33 -45.95
CA ASP A 367 -64.03 -12.36 -46.45
C ASP A 367 -63.58 -10.91 -46.80
N HIS A 368 -62.29 -10.56 -46.64
CA HIS A 368 -61.64 -9.28 -47.03
C HIS A 368 -62.18 -7.98 -46.35
N GLU A 369 -61.54 -6.81 -46.29
CA GLU A 369 -60.13 -6.34 -46.43
C GLU A 369 -60.00 -5.04 -45.57
N GLU A 370 -58.91 -4.78 -44.85
CA GLU A 370 -57.70 -3.99 -45.23
C GLU A 370 -57.93 -2.45 -45.39
N ARG A 371 -56.94 -1.64 -44.96
CA ARG A 371 -56.74 -0.18 -45.18
C ARG A 371 -57.63 0.79 -44.40
N ASP A 372 -57.24 2.07 -44.25
CA ASP A 372 -55.95 2.72 -43.90
C ASP A 372 -56.24 4.22 -43.67
N ASP A 373 -55.27 4.98 -43.15
CA ASP A 373 -55.19 6.46 -43.22
C ASP A 373 -56.32 7.30 -42.56
N SER A 374 -56.16 8.59 -42.22
CA SER A 374 -54.97 9.38 -41.87
C SER A 374 -55.39 10.75 -41.27
N ASP A 375 -54.51 11.37 -40.49
CA ASP A 375 -54.28 12.83 -40.39
C ASP A 375 -55.31 13.78 -39.68
N ASN A 376 -54.75 14.69 -38.85
CA ASN A 376 -54.96 16.16 -38.73
C ASN A 376 -56.38 16.81 -38.70
N SER A 377 -56.62 17.99 -38.10
CA SER A 377 -55.86 18.88 -37.16
C SER A 377 -56.76 20.10 -36.78
N GLU A 378 -56.45 20.79 -35.66
CA GLU A 378 -56.86 22.21 -35.39
C GLU A 378 -58.39 22.50 -35.25
N ASP A 379 -58.90 23.56 -34.58
CA ASP A 379 -58.41 24.46 -33.50
C ASP A 379 -59.65 25.17 -32.86
N GLY A 380 -59.52 25.90 -31.74
CA GLY A 380 -60.38 27.06 -31.44
C GLY A 380 -61.35 27.10 -30.23
N GLN A 381 -60.92 27.83 -29.18
CA GLN A 381 -61.68 28.86 -28.42
C GLN A 381 -62.66 28.52 -27.26
N HIS A 382 -62.67 29.46 -26.30
CA HIS A 382 -63.35 29.56 -24.98
C HIS A 382 -64.69 30.35 -25.05
N PRO A 383 -65.49 30.62 -23.98
CA PRO A 383 -65.23 30.50 -22.51
C PRO A 383 -66.37 29.93 -21.62
N ASP A 384 -66.18 30.07 -20.30
CA ASP A 384 -67.16 30.10 -19.18
C ASP A 384 -67.92 28.84 -18.72
N GLY A 385 -68.11 28.72 -17.40
CA GLY A 385 -69.11 27.83 -16.78
C GLY A 385 -68.61 26.78 -15.76
N GLU A 386 -68.56 27.18 -14.47
CA GLU A 386 -68.79 26.38 -13.24
C GLU A 386 -68.07 25.02 -12.96
N HIS A 387 -67.59 24.92 -11.70
CA HIS A 387 -67.42 23.73 -10.86
C HIS A 387 -67.35 22.32 -11.51
N ASN A 388 -66.12 21.79 -11.66
CA ASN A 388 -65.91 20.36 -11.93
C ASN A 388 -64.92 19.72 -10.92
N VAL A 389 -65.40 18.74 -10.14
CA VAL A 389 -64.59 17.96 -9.19
C VAL A 389 -63.96 16.79 -9.94
N ILE A 390 -62.89 17.06 -10.66
CA ILE A 390 -62.22 16.06 -11.50
C ILE A 390 -61.38 15.10 -10.64
N ASN A 391 -61.67 13.80 -10.75
CA ASN A 391 -60.85 12.72 -10.22
C ASN A 391 -59.42 12.84 -10.74
N ARG A 392 -58.47 13.16 -9.85
CA ARG A 392 -57.04 13.11 -10.19
C ARG A 392 -56.58 11.66 -10.20
N THR A 393 -56.39 11.11 -11.40
CA THR A 393 -55.47 9.98 -11.62
C THR A 393 -54.13 10.28 -10.95
N PRO A 394 -53.51 9.32 -10.23
CA PRO A 394 -52.20 9.53 -9.61
C PRO A 394 -51.15 9.91 -10.66
N SER A 395 -50.47 11.03 -10.46
CA SER A 395 -49.37 11.42 -11.32
C SER A 395 -48.18 10.48 -11.13
N LYS A 396 -47.45 10.18 -12.23
CA LYS A 396 -46.20 9.40 -12.19
C LYS A 396 -45.02 10.27 -11.73
N ASP A 397 -45.20 10.96 -10.60
CA ASP A 397 -44.20 11.84 -9.98
C ASP A 397 -43.90 11.35 -8.55
N SER A 398 -43.32 10.15 -8.48
CA SER A 398 -42.80 9.59 -7.22
C SER A 398 -41.49 8.83 -7.48
N ASP A 399 -40.50 9.55 -8.01
CA ASP A 399 -39.09 9.15 -8.07
C ASP A 399 -38.46 9.10 -6.66
N SER A 400 -39.04 8.26 -5.80
CA SER A 400 -38.26 7.51 -4.83
C SER A 400 -37.14 6.80 -5.59
N PRO A 401 -35.87 6.88 -5.14
CA PRO A 401 -34.76 6.33 -5.88
C PRO A 401 -34.87 4.80 -5.93
N GLN A 402 -35.36 4.27 -7.05
CA GLN A 402 -35.51 2.83 -7.28
C GLN A 402 -34.17 2.15 -6.99
N SER A 403 -34.11 1.42 -5.88
CA SER A 403 -32.88 0.76 -5.48
C SER A 403 -32.59 -0.36 -6.47
N SER A 404 -31.51 -0.19 -7.25
CA SER A 404 -30.96 -1.23 -8.12
C SER A 404 -31.01 -2.60 -7.42
N PRO A 405 -31.58 -3.66 -8.04
CA PRO A 405 -31.83 -4.93 -7.36
C PRO A 405 -30.55 -5.45 -6.71
N LYS A 406 -30.64 -5.80 -5.43
CA LYS A 406 -29.49 -6.25 -4.65
C LYS A 406 -29.01 -7.58 -5.25
N LYS A 407 -27.87 -7.58 -5.95
CA LYS A 407 -27.30 -8.84 -6.46
C LYS A 407 -26.77 -9.68 -5.28
N ARG A 408 -27.11 -10.98 -5.25
CA ARG A 408 -26.54 -11.99 -4.34
C ARG A 408 -25.00 -12.01 -4.42
N TRP A 409 -24.30 -12.34 -3.34
CA TRP A 409 -22.88 -12.66 -3.39
C TRP A 409 -22.63 -13.92 -4.24
N ASP A 410 -21.58 -13.87 -5.06
CA ASP A 410 -21.16 -14.97 -5.93
C ASP A 410 -20.09 -15.79 -5.22
N ARG A 411 -20.52 -16.69 -4.33
CA ARG A 411 -19.63 -17.49 -3.48
C ARG A 411 -18.78 -18.49 -4.27
N GLU A 412 -19.26 -18.94 -5.44
CA GLU A 412 -18.50 -19.86 -6.29
C GLU A 412 -17.32 -19.13 -6.97
N LYS A 413 -17.56 -17.91 -7.49
CA LYS A 413 -16.50 -17.10 -8.11
C LYS A 413 -15.53 -16.48 -7.10
N PHE A 414 -16.03 -15.97 -5.97
CA PHE A 414 -15.24 -15.10 -5.08
C PHE A 414 -14.85 -15.72 -3.72
N GLY A 415 -15.32 -16.92 -3.40
CA GLY A 415 -15.19 -17.46 -2.04
C GLY A 415 -16.18 -16.81 -1.07
N ASP A 416 -15.89 -16.88 0.23
CA ASP A 416 -16.57 -16.04 1.22
C ASP A 416 -15.99 -14.61 1.20
N PRO A 417 -16.77 -13.57 1.52
CA PRO A 417 -16.28 -12.19 1.52
C PRO A 417 -15.25 -11.99 2.65
N ILE A 418 -14.19 -11.21 2.43
CA ILE A 418 -13.10 -10.94 3.38
C ILE A 418 -12.55 -12.23 4.01
N ASN A 419 -12.19 -13.17 3.13
CA ASN A 419 -11.63 -14.47 3.46
C ASN A 419 -10.12 -14.40 3.75
N GLN A 420 -9.53 -15.53 4.16
CA GLN A 420 -8.11 -15.63 4.49
C GLN A 420 -7.21 -15.36 3.27
N ALA A 421 -7.59 -15.76 2.06
CA ALA A 421 -6.80 -15.48 0.85
C ALA A 421 -6.71 -13.96 0.57
N GLU A 422 -7.83 -13.25 0.68
CA GLU A 422 -7.90 -11.79 0.54
C GLU A 422 -7.11 -11.08 1.64
N LEU A 423 -7.31 -11.47 2.91
CA LEU A 423 -6.60 -10.89 4.06
C LEU A 423 -5.08 -11.07 3.92
N ILE A 424 -4.62 -12.27 3.55
CA ILE A 424 -3.19 -12.57 3.32
C ILE A 424 -2.67 -11.78 2.11
N GLY A 425 -3.45 -11.68 1.02
CA GLY A 425 -3.09 -10.92 -0.17
C GLY A 425 -2.95 -9.42 0.06
N THR A 426 -3.87 -8.82 0.82
CA THR A 426 -3.76 -7.41 1.26
C THR A 426 -2.60 -7.25 2.24
N LEU A 427 -2.41 -8.15 3.21
CA LEU A 427 -1.30 -8.07 4.17
C LEU A 427 0.06 -8.09 3.46
N LEU A 428 0.24 -8.96 2.47
CA LEU A 428 1.45 -9.01 1.63
C LEU A 428 1.64 -7.74 0.80
N GLY A 429 0.53 -7.13 0.38
CA GLY A 429 0.51 -5.85 -0.34
C GLY A 429 0.96 -4.69 0.54
N CYS A 430 0.62 -4.73 1.83
CA CYS A 430 1.09 -3.80 2.85
C CYS A 430 2.54 -4.04 3.31
N SER A 431 3.11 -5.22 3.04
CA SER A 431 4.35 -5.70 3.65
C SER A 431 5.45 -6.07 2.64
N ALA A 432 5.59 -7.35 2.29
CA ALA A 432 6.65 -7.85 1.40
C ALA A 432 6.68 -7.13 0.04
N LEU A 433 5.51 -6.76 -0.48
CA LEU A 433 5.39 -6.02 -1.73
C LEU A 433 6.08 -4.64 -1.68
N LEU A 434 5.88 -3.89 -0.58
CA LEU A 434 6.42 -2.54 -0.42
C LEU A 434 7.94 -2.57 -0.22
N LEU A 435 8.46 -3.60 0.45
CA LEU A 435 9.92 -3.82 0.56
C LEU A 435 10.56 -4.03 -0.81
N ASP A 436 9.99 -4.92 -1.63
CA ASP A 436 10.50 -5.18 -2.99
C ASP A 436 10.30 -3.95 -3.92
N GLY A 437 9.25 -3.13 -3.71
CA GLY A 437 9.06 -1.84 -4.39
C GLY A 437 10.05 -0.75 -3.99
N MET A 438 10.47 -0.72 -2.71
CA MET A 438 11.53 0.18 -2.23
C MET A 438 12.92 -0.22 -2.74
N GLU A 439 13.25 -1.52 -2.81
CA GLU A 439 14.49 -1.98 -3.44
C GLU A 439 14.52 -1.67 -4.94
N GLU A 440 13.40 -1.85 -5.66
CA GLU A 440 13.26 -1.46 -7.07
C GLU A 440 13.46 0.06 -7.27
N MET A 441 12.75 0.89 -6.49
CA MET A 441 12.84 2.35 -6.59
C MET A 441 14.25 2.87 -6.24
N SER A 442 14.96 2.22 -5.33
CA SER A 442 16.33 2.57 -4.89
C SER A 442 17.44 2.00 -5.78
N PHE A 443 17.17 1.75 -7.06
CA PHE A 443 18.13 1.22 -8.04
C PHE A 443 18.74 -0.13 -7.64
N GLY A 444 17.98 -0.96 -6.91
CA GLY A 444 18.40 -2.28 -6.44
C GLY A 444 19.19 -2.27 -5.13
N ALA A 445 19.35 -1.12 -4.47
CA ALA A 445 19.95 -1.07 -3.12
C ALA A 445 19.15 -1.93 -2.14
N LYS A 446 19.86 -2.67 -1.28
CA LYS A 446 19.24 -3.68 -0.40
C LYS A 446 18.86 -3.11 0.95
N ILE A 447 17.65 -3.42 1.39
CA ILE A 447 17.18 -3.08 2.74
C ILE A 447 17.99 -3.93 3.74
N PRO A 448 18.60 -3.33 4.77
CA PRO A 448 19.31 -4.07 5.81
C PRO A 448 18.43 -5.18 6.40
N LYS A 449 18.98 -6.40 6.55
CA LYS A 449 18.20 -7.59 6.95
C LYS A 449 17.35 -7.34 8.20
N HIS A 450 17.91 -6.69 9.21
CA HIS A 450 17.20 -6.36 10.46
C HIS A 450 15.95 -5.48 10.22
N GLN A 451 16.06 -4.44 9.37
CA GLN A 451 14.93 -3.58 9.01
C GLN A 451 13.88 -4.33 8.17
N ARG A 452 14.33 -5.16 7.23
CA ARG A 452 13.48 -6.00 6.37
C ARG A 452 12.69 -7.03 7.18
N GLU A 453 13.35 -7.81 8.05
CA GLU A 453 12.64 -8.77 8.92
C GLU A 453 11.78 -8.05 9.98
N GLY A 454 12.23 -6.91 10.54
CA GLY A 454 11.45 -6.13 11.51
C GLY A 454 10.14 -5.58 10.93
N PHE A 455 10.19 -5.06 9.70
CA PHE A 455 8.99 -4.61 8.98
C PHE A 455 8.03 -5.78 8.69
N LEU A 456 8.54 -6.95 8.32
CA LEU A 456 7.70 -8.14 8.16
C LEU A 456 7.13 -8.61 9.50
N HIS A 457 7.90 -8.58 10.59
CA HIS A 457 7.45 -8.97 11.93
C HIS A 457 6.31 -8.08 12.44
N LEU A 458 6.42 -6.77 12.24
CA LEU A 458 5.33 -5.80 12.44
C LEU A 458 4.05 -6.24 11.69
N TRP A 459 4.16 -6.53 10.40
CA TRP A 459 3.01 -6.97 9.61
C TRP A 459 2.54 -8.40 9.93
N ARG A 460 3.39 -9.29 10.48
CA ARG A 460 3.01 -10.61 10.98
C ARG A 460 2.06 -10.47 12.18
N LEU A 461 2.36 -9.55 13.09
CA LEU A 461 1.53 -9.25 14.26
C LEU A 461 0.23 -8.54 13.88
N VAL A 462 0.27 -7.60 12.93
CA VAL A 462 -0.95 -7.00 12.35
C VAL A 462 -1.84 -8.07 11.70
N GLY A 463 -1.25 -9.03 10.97
CA GLY A 463 -1.99 -10.15 10.38
C GLY A 463 -2.67 -11.04 11.42
N PHE A 464 -1.96 -11.42 12.49
CA PHE A 464 -2.53 -12.15 13.62
C PHE A 464 -3.69 -11.37 14.27
N LEU A 465 -3.50 -10.08 14.58
CA LEU A 465 -4.55 -9.24 15.16
C LEU A 465 -5.72 -8.94 14.21
N PHE A 466 -5.57 -9.17 12.91
CA PHE A 466 -6.67 -9.16 11.92
C PHE A 466 -7.45 -10.48 11.86
N GLY A 467 -7.03 -11.52 12.58
CA GLY A 467 -7.65 -12.85 12.54
C GLY A 467 -7.11 -13.77 11.43
N ILE A 468 -5.92 -13.50 10.89
CA ILE A 468 -5.26 -14.44 9.98
C ILE A 468 -4.79 -15.67 10.76
N LYS A 469 -5.12 -16.87 10.26
CA LYS A 469 -4.73 -18.14 10.88
C LYS A 469 -3.20 -18.29 10.87
N GLU A 470 -2.59 -18.58 12.02
CA GLU A 470 -1.13 -18.53 12.16
C GLU A 470 -0.43 -19.58 11.30
N GLU A 471 -1.08 -20.72 11.00
CA GLU A 471 -0.60 -21.71 10.04
C GLU A 471 -0.43 -21.17 8.61
N TRP A 472 -1.16 -20.11 8.23
CA TRP A 472 -1.12 -19.46 6.92
C TRP A 472 -0.48 -18.05 6.95
N ASN A 473 -0.14 -17.52 8.12
CA ASN A 473 0.47 -16.19 8.27
C ASN A 473 1.77 -16.09 7.44
N PRO A 474 1.84 -15.21 6.42
CA PRO A 474 2.95 -15.24 5.46
C PRO A 474 4.24 -14.66 6.04
N ASN A 475 4.16 -13.72 6.97
CA ASN A 475 5.26 -12.83 7.34
C ASN A 475 6.21 -13.41 8.41
N ARG A 476 6.37 -14.74 8.44
CA ARG A 476 7.30 -15.44 9.34
C ARG A 476 8.77 -15.11 9.09
N ASN A 477 9.12 -14.81 7.84
CA ASN A 477 10.43 -14.30 7.38
C ASN A 477 10.34 -13.85 5.91
N SER A 478 11.36 -13.16 5.40
CA SER A 478 11.41 -12.68 4.01
C SER A 478 11.25 -13.75 2.92
N GLU A 479 11.81 -14.96 3.10
CA GLU A 479 11.70 -16.00 2.06
C GLU A 479 10.25 -16.52 2.00
N HIS A 480 9.67 -16.87 3.14
CA HIS A 480 8.30 -17.36 3.23
C HIS A 480 7.30 -16.32 2.72
N ALA A 481 7.41 -15.07 3.16
CA ALA A 481 6.54 -13.98 2.72
C ALA A 481 6.59 -13.79 1.19
N LYS A 482 7.79 -13.85 0.60
CA LYS A 482 7.97 -13.74 -0.85
C LYS A 482 7.38 -14.93 -1.62
N ILE A 483 7.57 -16.16 -1.14
CA ILE A 483 7.01 -17.37 -1.76
C ILE A 483 5.47 -17.37 -1.70
N VAL A 484 4.86 -17.00 -0.58
CA VAL A 484 3.40 -16.88 -0.47
C VAL A 484 2.88 -15.76 -1.40
N MET A 485 3.55 -14.62 -1.45
CA MET A 485 3.23 -13.51 -2.37
C MET A 485 3.30 -13.94 -3.84
N GLN A 486 4.37 -14.63 -4.24
CA GLN A 486 4.55 -15.12 -5.61
C GLN A 486 3.52 -16.20 -5.99
N SER A 487 3.07 -16.99 -5.02
CA SER A 487 2.00 -17.97 -5.22
C SER A 487 0.64 -17.26 -5.36
N LEU A 488 0.25 -16.48 -4.36
CA LEU A 488 -1.08 -15.89 -4.26
C LEU A 488 -1.34 -14.80 -5.30
N TYR A 489 -0.35 -13.98 -5.66
CA TYR A 489 -0.47 -13.03 -6.76
C TYR A 489 -0.34 -13.66 -8.15
N THR A 490 0.02 -14.94 -8.27
CA THR A 490 -0.03 -15.66 -9.55
C THR A 490 -1.42 -16.25 -9.83
N PHE A 491 -2.14 -16.70 -8.79
CA PHE A 491 -3.47 -17.32 -8.93
C PHE A 491 -4.64 -16.38 -8.63
N GLY A 492 -4.55 -15.55 -7.59
CA GLY A 492 -5.65 -14.68 -7.13
C GLY A 492 -5.79 -13.35 -7.87
N ILE A 493 -4.90 -13.04 -8.82
CA ILE A 493 -4.91 -11.81 -9.61
C ILE A 493 -4.70 -12.16 -11.10
N PRO A 494 -5.72 -12.04 -11.97
CA PRO A 494 -5.66 -12.53 -13.35
C PRO A 494 -4.82 -11.65 -14.29
N ALA A 495 -4.61 -12.15 -15.51
CA ALA A 495 -3.99 -11.40 -16.61
C ALA A 495 -4.83 -10.16 -17.02
N HIS A 496 -6.14 -10.32 -17.04
CA HIS A 496 -7.12 -9.29 -17.41
C HIS A 496 -8.28 -9.37 -16.41
N PRO A 497 -8.28 -8.58 -15.32
CA PRO A 497 -9.37 -8.58 -14.34
C PRO A 497 -10.62 -7.92 -14.89
N ASP A 498 -11.81 -8.39 -14.51
CA ASP A 498 -13.10 -7.85 -14.94
C ASP A 498 -13.15 -6.32 -14.75
N PRO A 499 -13.22 -5.51 -15.83
CA PRO A 499 -13.22 -4.05 -15.73
C PRO A 499 -14.46 -3.50 -15.01
N LYS A 500 -15.54 -4.28 -14.90
CA LYS A 500 -16.72 -3.92 -14.07
C LYS A 500 -16.40 -3.92 -12.57
N LEU A 501 -15.29 -4.56 -12.18
CA LEU A 501 -14.76 -4.58 -10.81
C LEU A 501 -13.54 -3.68 -10.68
N SER A 502 -12.50 -3.93 -11.49
CA SER A 502 -11.17 -3.35 -11.35
C SER A 502 -11.11 -1.88 -11.76
N ALA A 503 -11.49 -1.58 -13.01
CA ALA A 503 -11.40 -0.24 -13.59
C ALA A 503 -12.33 0.77 -12.89
N VAL A 504 -13.48 0.32 -12.37
CA VAL A 504 -14.42 1.15 -11.61
C VAL A 504 -13.75 1.71 -10.33
N LEU A 505 -13.16 0.84 -9.52
CA LEU A 505 -12.47 1.24 -8.29
C LEU A 505 -11.16 1.98 -8.59
N ALA A 506 -10.42 1.53 -9.61
CA ALA A 506 -9.16 2.16 -10.00
C ALA A 506 -9.33 3.58 -10.50
N ASN A 507 -10.34 3.87 -11.34
CA ASN A 507 -10.60 5.25 -11.76
C ASN A 507 -11.19 6.10 -10.63
N HIS A 508 -12.11 5.53 -9.84
CA HIS A 508 -12.72 6.25 -8.72
C HIS A 508 -11.70 6.67 -7.65
N ILE A 509 -10.68 5.86 -7.34
CA ILE A 509 -9.64 6.28 -6.38
C ILE A 509 -8.75 7.40 -6.94
N MET A 510 -8.39 7.38 -8.23
CA MET A 510 -7.58 8.43 -8.85
C MET A 510 -8.30 9.77 -8.81
N ASP A 511 -9.58 9.76 -9.19
CA ASP A 511 -10.48 10.90 -9.12
C ASP A 511 -10.67 11.41 -7.68
N SER A 512 -10.84 10.51 -6.71
CA SER A 512 -11.04 10.87 -5.30
C SER A 512 -9.81 11.53 -4.68
N VAL A 513 -8.61 11.02 -5.01
CA VAL A 513 -7.33 11.61 -4.57
C VAL A 513 -7.08 12.95 -5.25
N ALA A 514 -7.32 13.06 -6.56
CA ALA A 514 -7.16 14.32 -7.29
C ALA A 514 -8.09 15.41 -6.74
N GLU A 515 -9.38 15.11 -6.58
CA GLU A 515 -10.37 16.03 -6.01
C GLU A 515 -9.99 16.43 -4.57
N GLY A 516 -9.68 15.44 -3.72
CA GLY A 516 -9.35 15.65 -2.31
C GLY A 516 -8.11 16.52 -2.09
N VAL A 517 -7.04 16.31 -2.87
CA VAL A 517 -5.82 17.14 -2.79
C VAL A 517 -6.09 18.58 -3.24
N ASN A 518 -6.85 18.78 -4.33
CA ASN A 518 -7.25 20.11 -4.77
C ASN A 518 -8.13 20.83 -3.72
N GLN A 519 -9.04 20.11 -3.05
CA GLN A 519 -9.93 20.68 -2.03
C GLN A 519 -9.26 20.98 -0.68
N ASP A 520 -8.33 20.15 -0.21
CA ASP A 520 -7.71 20.28 1.12
C ASP A 520 -6.40 21.07 1.12
N LEU A 521 -5.53 20.87 0.13
CA LEU A 521 -4.16 21.42 0.13
C LEU A 521 -4.02 22.65 -0.78
N LEU A 522 -4.61 22.64 -1.98
CA LEU A 522 -4.40 23.69 -2.99
C LEU A 522 -5.51 24.76 -3.05
N LYS A 523 -6.48 24.68 -2.12
CA LYS A 523 -7.78 25.40 -2.05
C LYS A 523 -7.76 26.92 -2.29
N LYS A 524 -6.60 27.59 -2.19
CA LYS A 524 -6.43 29.04 -2.37
C LYS A 524 -5.30 29.43 -3.34
N SER A 525 -4.58 28.47 -3.91
CA SER A 525 -3.30 28.75 -4.61
C SER A 525 -3.24 28.16 -6.01
N MET A 526 -3.67 26.92 -6.22
CA MET A 526 -3.67 26.27 -7.53
C MET A 526 -4.84 25.26 -7.66
N PRO A 527 -6.09 25.73 -7.72
CA PRO A 527 -7.25 24.85 -7.86
C PRO A 527 -7.20 24.08 -9.21
N GLY A 528 -7.43 22.76 -9.16
CA GLY A 528 -7.43 21.90 -10.35
C GLY A 528 -6.04 21.52 -10.88
N PHE A 529 -4.97 21.76 -10.12
CA PHE A 529 -3.60 21.45 -10.52
C PHE A 529 -3.31 19.94 -10.56
N VAL A 530 -3.84 19.19 -9.59
CA VAL A 530 -3.67 17.73 -9.54
C VAL A 530 -4.79 17.07 -10.35
N SER A 531 -4.42 16.34 -11.41
CA SER A 531 -5.34 15.56 -12.23
C SER A 531 -5.33 14.07 -11.86
N SER A 532 -6.38 13.34 -12.21
CA SER A 532 -6.43 11.87 -12.09
C SER A 532 -5.30 11.19 -12.88
N SER A 533 -4.85 11.77 -14.00
CA SER A 533 -3.67 11.31 -14.75
C SER A 533 -2.37 11.51 -13.97
N MET A 534 -2.21 12.63 -13.25
CA MET A 534 -1.05 12.88 -12.39
C MET A 534 -0.98 11.89 -11.22
N VAL A 535 -2.12 11.58 -10.58
CA VAL A 535 -2.18 10.52 -9.55
C VAL A 535 -1.84 9.15 -10.13
N ALA A 536 -2.39 8.84 -11.32
CA ALA A 536 -2.17 7.55 -12.00
C ALA A 536 -0.72 7.28 -12.40
N THR A 537 0.16 8.30 -12.43
CA THR A 537 1.60 8.12 -12.72
C THR A 537 2.25 7.01 -11.89
N THR A 538 1.83 6.85 -10.63
CA THR A 538 2.35 5.81 -9.73
C THR A 538 1.96 4.40 -10.19
N GLY A 539 0.71 4.19 -10.63
CA GLY A 539 0.26 2.94 -11.23
C GLY A 539 1.08 2.59 -12.47
N TRP A 540 1.13 3.49 -13.47
CA TRP A 540 1.90 3.28 -14.70
C TRP A 540 3.39 2.99 -14.46
N LEU A 541 4.03 3.64 -13.47
CA LEU A 541 5.47 3.54 -13.21
C LEU A 541 5.90 2.36 -12.29
N PHE A 542 4.96 1.66 -11.65
CA PHE A 542 5.27 0.51 -10.77
C PHE A 542 4.50 -0.77 -11.13
N LEU A 543 3.33 -0.67 -11.77
CA LEU A 543 2.56 -1.80 -12.28
C LEU A 543 2.95 -2.18 -13.73
N GLY A 544 3.62 -1.25 -14.44
CA GLY A 544 3.99 -1.39 -15.85
C GLY A 544 2.83 -1.08 -16.81
N ASP A 545 3.16 -0.70 -18.05
CA ASP A 545 2.17 -0.31 -19.07
C ASP A 545 1.14 -1.45 -19.34
N GLU A 546 1.53 -2.72 -19.24
CA GLU A 546 0.67 -3.90 -19.42
C GLU A 546 -0.48 -3.95 -18.38
N TYR A 547 -0.16 -3.90 -17.08
CA TYR A 547 -1.16 -4.02 -16.02
C TYR A 547 -1.91 -2.71 -15.76
N ALA A 548 -1.26 -1.56 -15.97
CA ALA A 548 -1.94 -0.26 -15.94
C ALA A 548 -3.00 -0.14 -17.07
N THR A 549 -2.76 -0.75 -18.23
CA THR A 549 -3.78 -0.86 -19.29
C THR A 549 -4.89 -1.85 -18.91
N ALA A 550 -4.56 -2.99 -18.30
CA ALA A 550 -5.55 -3.99 -17.86
C ALA A 550 -6.45 -3.52 -16.69
N LEU A 551 -6.06 -2.47 -15.97
CA LEU A 551 -6.87 -1.77 -14.95
C LEU A 551 -7.57 -0.51 -15.49
N ASP A 552 -7.44 -0.23 -16.80
CA ASP A 552 -7.91 0.99 -17.49
C ASP A 552 -7.56 2.29 -16.74
N LEU A 553 -6.30 2.44 -16.33
CA LEU A 553 -5.86 3.62 -15.59
C LEU A 553 -5.88 4.89 -16.46
N PRO A 554 -6.17 6.08 -15.89
CA PRO A 554 -6.12 7.35 -16.60
C PRO A 554 -4.83 7.53 -17.39
N LYS A 555 -4.96 7.75 -18.71
CA LYS A 555 -3.82 7.84 -19.64
C LYS A 555 -2.97 9.07 -19.32
N LEU A 556 -1.66 8.86 -19.20
CA LEU A 556 -0.71 9.93 -18.87
C LEU A 556 -0.51 10.90 -20.03
N SER A 557 -0.56 12.21 -19.76
CA SER A 557 0.01 13.18 -20.68
C SER A 557 1.55 13.07 -20.69
N ARG A 558 2.20 13.65 -21.72
CA ARG A 558 3.67 13.72 -21.77
C ARG A 558 4.25 14.49 -20.56
N LYS A 559 3.50 15.45 -20.00
CA LYS A 559 3.89 16.16 -18.77
C LYS A 559 3.83 15.24 -17.55
N ASP A 560 2.74 14.48 -17.40
CA ASP A 560 2.54 13.57 -16.27
C ASP A 560 3.60 12.46 -16.26
N ARG A 561 3.91 11.85 -17.43
CA ARG A 561 4.96 10.83 -17.54
C ARG A 561 6.35 11.41 -17.19
N ILE A 562 6.64 12.67 -17.51
CA ILE A 562 7.89 13.35 -17.09
C ILE A 562 7.90 13.63 -15.59
N TYR A 563 6.84 14.25 -15.04
CA TYR A 563 6.68 14.54 -13.60
C TYR A 563 6.83 13.26 -12.76
N GLY A 564 6.07 12.22 -13.10
CA GLY A 564 6.08 10.94 -12.39
C GLY A 564 7.46 10.27 -12.46
N SER A 565 8.13 10.34 -13.61
CA SER A 565 9.50 9.81 -13.76
C SER A 565 10.48 10.56 -12.87
N LEU A 566 10.51 11.91 -12.93
CA LEU A 566 11.36 12.73 -12.07
C LEU A 566 11.11 12.47 -10.58
N ARG A 567 9.84 12.27 -10.19
CA ARG A 567 9.43 11.90 -8.84
C ARG A 567 9.91 10.49 -8.45
N LYS A 568 9.76 9.46 -9.30
CA LYS A 568 10.32 8.11 -9.02
C LYS A 568 11.85 8.16 -8.88
N TRP A 569 12.54 8.93 -9.72
CA TRP A 569 14.00 9.10 -9.65
C TRP A 569 14.46 9.86 -8.40
N SER A 570 13.80 10.96 -8.00
CA SER A 570 14.21 11.71 -6.79
C SER A 570 13.96 10.90 -5.51
N LEU A 571 12.82 10.23 -5.39
CA LEU A 571 12.51 9.34 -4.27
C LEU A 571 13.45 8.11 -4.24
N GLY A 572 13.83 7.61 -5.41
CA GLY A 572 14.83 6.55 -5.58
C GLY A 572 16.22 6.96 -5.10
N LEU A 573 16.67 8.18 -5.43
CA LEU A 573 17.93 8.73 -4.93
C LEU A 573 17.91 8.92 -3.41
N CYS A 574 16.79 9.36 -2.84
CA CYS A 574 16.62 9.46 -1.38
C CYS A 574 16.71 8.08 -0.68
N LEU A 575 16.02 7.06 -1.21
CA LEU A 575 16.12 5.70 -0.66
C LEU A 575 17.51 5.09 -0.86
N PHE A 576 18.13 5.26 -2.03
CA PHE A 576 19.48 4.79 -2.31
C PHE A 576 20.47 5.39 -1.31
N ALA A 577 20.39 6.71 -1.07
CA ALA A 577 21.22 7.37 -0.06
C ALA A 577 20.95 6.84 1.35
N TYR A 578 19.69 6.66 1.73
CA TYR A 578 19.31 6.06 3.02
C TYR A 578 19.94 4.66 3.18
N PHE A 579 19.60 3.70 2.32
CA PHE A 579 20.11 2.32 2.43
C PHE A 579 21.63 2.22 2.29
N ARG A 580 22.26 3.03 1.42
CA ARG A 580 23.70 2.93 1.14
C ARG A 580 24.57 3.54 2.24
N PHE A 581 24.06 4.52 2.99
CA PHE A 581 24.81 5.24 4.02
C PHE A 581 24.28 5.07 5.46
N ILE A 582 23.22 4.28 5.68
CA ILE A 582 22.60 4.11 7.01
C ILE A 582 23.60 3.78 8.14
N ALA A 583 24.55 2.87 7.92
CA ALA A 583 25.55 2.53 8.94
C ALA A 583 26.45 3.72 9.34
N LEU A 584 26.72 4.64 8.40
CA LEU A 584 27.43 5.89 8.69
C LEU A 584 26.52 6.88 9.43
N TRP A 585 25.22 6.91 9.10
CA TRP A 585 24.24 7.75 9.77
C TRP A 585 23.97 7.26 11.21
N GLU A 586 23.99 5.95 11.46
CA GLU A 586 23.88 5.36 12.80
C GLU A 586 25.10 5.68 13.66
N LEU A 587 26.32 5.55 13.11
CA LEU A 587 27.58 5.93 13.78
C LEU A 587 27.54 7.38 14.30
N PHE A 588 26.99 8.30 13.51
CA PHE A 588 26.85 9.71 13.89
C PHE A 588 25.47 10.09 14.47
N ARG A 589 24.61 9.12 14.82
CA ARG A 589 23.24 9.33 15.35
C ARG A 589 22.29 10.17 14.46
N VAL A 590 22.63 10.37 13.20
CA VAL A 590 21.79 11.06 12.20
C VAL A 590 20.45 10.34 12.01
N THR A 591 20.43 9.00 12.07
CA THR A 591 19.18 8.21 12.00
C THR A 591 18.15 8.61 13.06
N LEU A 592 18.59 8.90 14.29
CA LEU A 592 17.72 9.33 15.39
C LEU A 592 17.08 10.71 15.11
N VAL A 593 17.84 11.63 14.52
CA VAL A 593 17.32 12.97 14.12
C VAL A 593 16.29 12.83 13.00
N VAL A 594 16.55 11.97 12.01
CA VAL A 594 15.62 11.67 10.92
C VAL A 594 14.35 11.00 11.42
N GLU A 595 14.47 9.99 12.29
CA GLU A 595 13.36 9.30 12.93
C GLU A 595 12.46 10.28 13.71
N TYR A 596 13.05 11.15 14.53
CA TYR A 596 12.31 12.13 15.32
C TYR A 596 11.60 13.16 14.43
N ALA A 597 12.27 13.69 13.41
CA ALA A 597 11.68 14.62 12.46
C ALA A 597 10.51 13.99 11.67
N MET A 598 10.68 12.75 11.20
CA MET A 598 9.63 12.03 10.48
C MET A 598 8.47 11.63 11.38
N HIS A 599 8.73 11.30 12.66
CA HIS A 599 7.68 11.05 13.66
C HIS A 599 6.84 12.31 13.92
N LEU A 600 7.48 13.48 14.13
CA LEU A 600 6.78 14.75 14.28
C LEU A 600 5.95 15.10 13.03
N LEU A 601 6.49 14.84 11.84
CA LEU A 601 5.78 15.06 10.58
C LEU A 601 4.54 14.15 10.44
N PHE A 602 4.67 12.86 10.73
CA PHE A 602 3.55 11.90 10.66
C PHE A 602 2.46 12.29 11.67
N LYS A 603 2.85 12.65 12.90
CA LYS A 603 1.96 13.14 13.95
C LYS A 603 1.24 14.42 13.53
N SER A 604 1.92 15.32 12.82
CA SER A 604 1.34 16.55 12.26
C SER A 604 0.32 16.25 11.15
N ALA A 605 0.64 15.35 10.22
CA ALA A 605 -0.28 14.92 9.16
C ALA A 605 -1.55 14.29 9.74
N CYS A 606 -1.43 13.39 10.72
CA CYS A 606 -2.59 12.79 11.39
C CYS A 606 -3.40 13.83 12.18
N LYS A 607 -2.76 14.83 12.79
CA LYS A 607 -3.46 15.96 13.43
C LYS A 607 -4.23 16.81 12.40
N GLN A 608 -3.72 17.00 11.18
CA GLN A 608 -4.46 17.67 10.10
C GLN A 608 -5.71 16.86 9.67
N VAL A 609 -5.61 15.53 9.62
CA VAL A 609 -6.78 14.66 9.41
C VAL A 609 -7.79 14.85 10.53
N TRP A 610 -7.40 14.73 11.81
CA TRP A 610 -8.29 14.92 12.95
C TRP A 610 -8.98 16.31 12.98
N ASN A 611 -8.23 17.38 12.68
CA ASN A 611 -8.78 18.74 12.60
C ASN A 611 -9.84 18.91 11.50
N THR A 612 -9.78 18.10 10.43
CA THR A 612 -10.72 18.15 9.29
C THR A 612 -11.77 17.03 9.32
N GLN A 613 -11.55 16.00 10.13
CA GLN A 613 -12.41 14.84 10.33
C GLN A 613 -12.49 14.47 11.83
N PRO A 614 -13.29 15.18 12.65
CA PRO A 614 -13.45 14.88 14.07
C PRO A 614 -14.07 13.50 14.39
N LYS A 615 -14.46 12.73 13.36
CA LYS A 615 -14.98 11.36 13.46
C LYS A 615 -13.94 10.29 13.06
N CYS A 616 -12.68 10.67 12.84
CA CYS A 616 -11.60 9.75 12.52
C CYS A 616 -11.52 8.63 13.59
N ARG A 617 -11.45 7.37 13.13
CA ARG A 617 -11.49 6.21 14.03
C ARG A 617 -10.15 5.88 14.69
N PHE A 618 -9.05 6.34 14.11
CA PHE A 618 -7.66 5.95 14.40
C PHE A 618 -6.81 7.14 14.85
N ALA A 619 -5.63 6.90 15.43
CA ALA A 619 -4.78 7.91 16.05
C ALA A 619 -5.46 8.68 17.20
N LYS A 620 -6.38 8.03 17.93
CA LYS A 620 -7.07 8.61 19.11
C LYS A 620 -6.11 9.13 20.18
N SER A 621 -4.91 8.54 20.29
CA SER A 621 -3.81 9.03 21.15
C SER A 621 -3.35 10.47 20.83
N LEU A 622 -3.77 11.04 19.69
CA LEU A 622 -3.54 12.42 19.28
C LEU A 622 -4.68 13.38 19.68
N CYS A 623 -5.78 12.84 20.21
CA CYS A 623 -6.91 13.62 20.73
C CYS A 623 -6.43 14.54 21.88
N PRO A 624 -6.61 15.88 21.79
CA PRO A 624 -6.05 16.78 22.80
C PRO A 624 -6.66 16.70 24.22
N PHE A 625 -7.67 15.87 24.47
CA PHE A 625 -8.47 15.94 25.70
C PHE A 625 -8.84 14.62 26.41
N GLU A 626 -8.55 13.42 25.86
CA GLU A 626 -8.92 12.16 26.55
C GLU A 626 -7.96 11.81 27.71
N ASN A 627 -6.70 12.26 27.68
CA ASN A 627 -5.68 11.97 28.70
C ASN A 627 -5.79 12.82 30.00
N LEU A 628 -6.99 13.33 30.34
CA LEU A 628 -7.23 14.09 31.58
C LEU A 628 -8.45 13.61 32.39
N VAL A 629 -8.98 12.41 32.13
CA VAL A 629 -10.06 11.80 32.93
C VAL A 629 -9.63 10.45 33.54
N PRO A 630 -8.89 10.45 34.67
CA PRO A 630 -8.78 9.27 35.50
C PRO A 630 -10.12 9.01 36.21
N GLY A 631 -10.96 8.18 35.58
CA GLY A 631 -12.21 7.67 36.18
C GLY A 631 -13.47 7.97 35.35
N GLY A 632 -13.82 7.04 34.46
CA GLY A 632 -15.10 7.06 33.75
C GLY A 632 -16.29 6.90 34.71
N ARG A 633 -17.00 8.00 35.01
CA ARG A 633 -18.25 7.93 35.79
C ARG A 633 -19.38 7.36 34.94
N LYS A 634 -20.02 6.32 35.47
CA LYS A 634 -21.18 5.64 34.89
C LYS A 634 -22.29 6.65 34.54
N SER A 635 -22.81 6.58 33.32
CA SER A 635 -24.06 7.25 32.96
C SER A 635 -25.24 6.48 33.55
N THR A 636 -25.79 6.96 34.66
CA THR A 636 -27.00 6.40 35.28
C THR A 636 -27.96 7.50 35.70
N ARG A 637 -29.18 7.45 35.14
CA ARG A 637 -30.41 8.17 35.55
C ARG A 637 -30.29 9.66 35.92
N LYS A 638 -30.77 10.51 35.00
CA LYS A 638 -31.52 11.74 35.33
C LYS A 638 -32.81 11.88 34.51
N SER A 639 -33.62 10.82 34.52
CA SER A 639 -35.07 11.00 34.64
C SER A 639 -35.41 10.99 36.14
N GLU A 640 -36.53 11.60 36.54
CA GLU A 640 -37.04 11.65 37.93
C GLU A 640 -36.19 12.44 38.95
N MET A 641 -36.29 13.77 38.90
CA MET A 641 -36.57 14.66 40.05
C MET A 641 -36.49 16.13 39.58
N GLY A 642 -37.49 16.96 39.90
CA GLY A 642 -37.50 18.36 39.47
C GLY A 642 -38.85 19.08 39.35
N LYS A 643 -39.99 18.41 39.58
CA LYS A 643 -41.31 19.07 39.71
C LYS A 643 -41.72 19.25 41.18
N GLN A 644 -41.17 20.27 41.84
CA GLN A 644 -41.79 20.88 43.03
C GLN A 644 -41.14 22.24 43.36
N LYS A 645 -41.99 23.28 43.41
CA LYS A 645 -42.05 24.41 44.38
C LYS A 645 -40.76 25.14 44.84
N THR A 646 -40.73 26.46 45.03
CA THR A 646 -41.67 27.59 44.78
C THR A 646 -40.91 28.89 45.04
N ALA A 647 -41.12 29.91 44.20
CA ALA A 647 -41.14 31.33 44.55
C ALA A 647 -41.92 32.06 43.45
#